data_AF-A0A9X2PYK5-F1
#
_entry.id   AF-A0A9X2PYK5-F1
#
_cell.length_a   1.000
_cell.length_b   1.000
_cell.length_c   1.000
_cell.angle_alpha   90.00
_cell.angle_beta   90.00
_cell.angle_gamma   90.00
#
_symmetry.space_group_name_H-M   'P 1'
#
loop_
_entity.id
_entity.type
_entity.pdbx_description
1 polymer ?
#
loop_
_entity_poly.entity_id
_entity_poly.type
_entity_poly.pdbx_seq_one_letter_code
_entity_poly.pdbx_strand_id
1 'polypeptide(L)'
;MISLALLWHQHQPLYKDPAHPTPEGSYREPWVRLHALRDYYSMAALVAEHPGVHLTINLTPALLWQIEDYTERGATDQSLELTQTPVSSLGRDQREEILASFFDADWHNQIFPHPRYKELFEQRSNGRSFTEQDLRDLEMWFNLAWFGREFREGEVELVTGETASVQRFVGQGCGFSRDDIHAMIEEQYKIMRAVIPLHRTLQDREQIEVSTTPFYHPILPLLIDTDQATVDRPGTALPERFAFPEDAEAQVARAVEKYREWFGQAPQGMWPAEGAVSQSSIPLFADNDVSWIATDQGVLARSGRWGYEVDQPNVLCRPYRAEEDGSEVSVFFRDTVLSDAIGFHYHGFSDYGEAARDFVHRMKAHCARHDRDGQVHTVILDGENAWGAYREDARPFLHALYGELEGEAEIETVTFSEYLDGNPGRGIPPHPAAQQEKVYDLFTGSWIDEMGSATGVDLGTWIGESEENRAWELLRTVRETLNVERATPETHPDAFEALYRAEGSDWFWWFGEDQDSGNDAAFDDLFRMHLKNVYRGLELDPPSDLDRPIVPRDVIWTFTDPVDRVAPKNRLVVQTNCPGELTWRLGDEEPRTEALSPVGGVMAGVRRHHKILGPFEDVSGPLRFRFRCTHRDCDGEGLCCRMEEHTVHIER
;
A
#
# COMPACT_ATOMS: atom_id res chain seq x y z
N MET A 1 19.82 -8.32 28.26
CA MET A 1 20.01 -7.30 27.21
C MET A 1 18.66 -7.13 26.53
N ILE A 2 18.24 -5.94 26.12
CA ILE A 2 16.93 -5.81 25.48
C ILE A 2 17.11 -6.07 23.98
N SER A 3 16.58 -7.19 23.48
CA SER A 3 16.54 -7.40 22.04
C SER A 3 15.53 -6.46 21.39
N LEU A 4 15.82 -5.95 20.19
CA LEU A 4 14.89 -5.19 19.37
C LEU A 4 14.71 -5.91 18.03
N ALA A 5 13.51 -6.43 17.78
CA ALA A 5 13.11 -6.99 16.50
C ALA A 5 12.36 -5.92 15.69
N LEU A 6 13.02 -5.40 14.66
CA LEU A 6 12.45 -4.44 13.69
C LEU A 6 11.95 -5.19 12.45
N LEU A 7 10.76 -4.84 11.97
CA LEU A 7 10.24 -5.30 10.67
C LEU A 7 9.77 -4.12 9.81
N TRP A 8 10.27 -4.07 8.57
CA TRP A 8 9.75 -3.22 7.50
C TRP A 8 8.89 -4.07 6.56
N HIS A 9 7.60 -3.77 6.44
CA HIS A 9 6.66 -4.51 5.58
C HIS A 9 6.51 -3.84 4.20
N GLN A 10 6.96 -4.50 3.13
CA GLN A 10 6.96 -3.95 1.79
C GLN A 10 5.94 -4.66 0.90
N HIS A 11 4.90 -3.93 0.52
CA HIS A 11 3.72 -4.45 -0.18
C HIS A 11 3.14 -3.44 -1.16
N GLN A 12 2.59 -3.97 -2.26
CA GLN A 12 1.84 -3.23 -3.26
C GLN A 12 0.71 -4.10 -3.81
N PRO A 13 -0.51 -3.54 -3.99
CA PRO A 13 -1.59 -4.17 -4.72
C PRO A 13 -1.17 -4.71 -6.09
N LEU A 14 -1.93 -5.66 -6.63
CA LEU A 14 -1.72 -6.16 -7.99
C LEU A 14 -2.29 -5.19 -9.04
N TYR A 15 -1.51 -4.19 -9.46
CA TYR A 15 -1.95 -3.16 -10.41
C TYR A 15 -2.04 -3.64 -11.87
N LYS A 16 -1.70 -4.90 -12.15
CA LYS A 16 -1.76 -5.47 -13.50
C LYS A 16 -3.20 -5.73 -13.93
N ASP A 17 -3.59 -5.23 -15.10
CA ASP A 17 -4.79 -5.65 -15.81
C ASP A 17 -4.51 -6.93 -16.63
N PRO A 18 -4.87 -8.13 -16.16
CA PRO A 18 -4.69 -9.38 -16.90
C PRO A 18 -5.49 -9.49 -18.21
N ALA A 19 -6.41 -8.56 -18.50
CA ALA A 19 -7.12 -8.52 -19.78
C ALA A 19 -6.43 -7.61 -20.81
N HIS A 20 -5.32 -6.95 -20.47
CA HIS A 20 -4.53 -6.17 -21.42
C HIS A 20 -3.90 -7.10 -22.49
N PRO A 21 -3.95 -6.75 -23.80
CA PRO A 21 -3.53 -7.66 -24.88
C PRO A 21 -2.01 -7.88 -25.00
N THR A 22 -1.21 -7.11 -24.26
CA THR A 22 0.26 -7.09 -24.28
C THR A 22 0.81 -6.84 -22.86
N PRO A 23 2.01 -7.33 -22.50
CA PRO A 23 2.69 -6.94 -21.27
C PRO A 23 2.92 -5.41 -21.20
N GLU A 24 3.34 -4.81 -22.30
CA GLU A 24 3.48 -3.36 -22.45
C GLU A 24 2.12 -2.68 -22.22
N GLY A 25 2.07 -1.72 -21.29
CA GLY A 25 0.86 -0.99 -20.87
C GLY A 25 -0.07 -1.75 -19.92
N SER A 26 0.28 -2.98 -19.49
CA SER A 26 -0.62 -3.81 -18.68
C SER A 26 -0.75 -3.37 -17.21
N TYR A 27 0.11 -2.50 -16.69
CA TYR A 27 -0.01 -2.00 -15.31
C TYR A 27 -0.74 -0.67 -15.28
N ARG A 28 -1.78 -0.55 -14.44
CA ARG A 28 -2.54 0.68 -14.30
C ARG A 28 -1.76 1.76 -13.57
N GLU A 29 -1.12 1.38 -12.47
CA GLU A 29 -0.44 2.29 -11.55
C GLU A 29 1.10 2.08 -11.56
N PRO A 30 1.91 3.14 -11.32
CA PRO A 30 3.37 3.08 -11.41
C PRO A 30 4.07 2.64 -10.12
N TRP A 31 3.34 2.45 -9.02
CA TRP A 31 3.90 2.48 -7.67
C TRP A 31 4.96 1.41 -7.41
N VAL A 32 4.78 0.16 -7.88
CA VAL A 32 5.81 -0.90 -7.84
C VAL A 32 7.14 -0.45 -8.45
N ARG A 33 7.10 0.24 -9.60
CA ARG A 33 8.31 0.75 -10.26
C ARG A 33 8.93 1.89 -9.47
N LEU A 34 8.12 2.83 -8.97
CA LEU A 34 8.63 4.04 -8.30
C LEU A 34 9.19 3.75 -6.90
N HIS A 35 8.52 2.93 -6.09
CA HIS A 35 9.00 2.52 -4.77
C HIS A 35 10.27 1.65 -4.86
N ALA A 36 10.45 0.87 -5.93
CA ALA A 36 11.69 0.14 -6.18
C ALA A 36 12.92 1.04 -6.35
N LEU A 37 12.75 2.31 -6.74
CA LEU A 37 13.83 3.28 -6.92
C LEU A 37 14.19 4.04 -5.63
N ARG A 38 13.25 4.13 -4.67
CA ARG A 38 13.35 4.97 -3.47
C ARG A 38 13.47 4.20 -2.17
N ASP A 39 12.80 3.05 -2.08
CA ASP A 39 12.50 2.39 -0.80
C ASP A 39 13.09 0.97 -0.77
N TYR A 40 12.66 0.10 -1.69
CA TYR A 40 13.01 -1.33 -1.66
C TYR A 40 14.52 -1.55 -1.81
N TYR A 41 15.18 -0.89 -2.76
CA TYR A 41 16.63 -0.95 -2.87
C TYR A 41 17.31 -0.17 -1.72
N SER A 42 16.91 1.09 -1.54
CA SER A 42 17.67 2.05 -0.72
C SER A 42 17.63 1.75 0.78
N MET A 43 16.53 1.24 1.32
CA MET A 43 16.46 0.85 2.73
C MET A 43 17.33 -0.37 3.04
N ALA A 44 17.30 -1.38 2.18
CA ALA A 44 18.16 -2.55 2.31
C ALA A 44 19.64 -2.14 2.17
N ALA A 45 19.97 -1.26 1.23
CA ALA A 45 21.32 -0.74 1.06
C ALA A 45 21.78 0.08 2.29
N LEU A 46 20.90 0.86 2.90
CA LEU A 46 21.19 1.66 4.09
C LEU A 46 21.48 0.80 5.32
N VAL A 47 20.85 -0.38 5.47
CA VAL A 47 21.21 -1.35 6.51
C VAL A 47 22.64 -1.87 6.33
N ALA A 48 23.09 -2.06 5.08
CA ALA A 48 24.47 -2.47 4.79
C ALA A 48 25.53 -1.41 5.17
N GLU A 49 25.14 -0.15 5.39
CA GLU A 49 26.00 0.92 5.91
C GLU A 49 26.15 0.86 7.45
N HIS A 50 25.29 0.10 8.14
CA HIS A 50 25.23 -0.07 9.59
C HIS A 50 25.39 -1.56 9.99
N PRO A 51 26.61 -2.12 9.95
CA PRO A 51 26.85 -3.56 10.13
C PRO A 51 26.59 -4.09 11.56
N GLY A 52 26.30 -3.23 12.54
CA GLY A 52 25.80 -3.62 13.86
C GLY A 52 24.27 -3.66 13.95
N VAL A 53 23.54 -3.24 12.91
CA VAL A 53 22.08 -3.38 12.83
C VAL A 53 21.71 -4.67 12.11
N HIS A 54 20.96 -5.51 12.82
CA HIS A 54 20.24 -6.66 12.26
C HIS A 54 18.72 -6.42 12.39
N LEU A 55 17.97 -6.68 11.33
CA LEU A 55 16.53 -6.47 11.28
C LEU A 55 15.85 -7.38 10.24
N THR A 56 14.52 -7.28 10.15
CA THR A 56 13.73 -8.04 9.18
C THR A 56 13.15 -7.11 8.12
N ILE A 57 13.21 -7.53 6.86
CA ILE A 57 12.43 -6.92 5.76
C ILE A 57 11.43 -7.98 5.29
N ASN A 58 10.16 -7.64 5.23
CA ASN A 58 9.13 -8.51 4.69
C ASN A 58 8.85 -8.11 3.24
N LEU A 59 8.96 -9.07 2.32
CA LEU A 59 8.69 -8.87 0.90
C LEU A 59 7.52 -9.76 0.48
N THR A 60 6.41 -9.12 0.12
CA THR A 60 5.20 -9.84 -0.31
C THR A 60 5.40 -10.49 -1.69
N PRO A 61 4.89 -11.71 -1.94
CA PRO A 61 5.08 -12.38 -3.23
C PRO A 61 4.44 -11.64 -4.40
N ALA A 62 3.29 -10.97 -4.18
CA ALA A 62 2.68 -10.07 -5.15
C ALA A 62 3.62 -8.94 -5.60
N LEU A 63 4.34 -8.29 -4.68
CA LEU A 63 5.30 -7.23 -5.02
C LEU A 63 6.47 -7.78 -5.84
N LEU A 64 7.09 -8.88 -5.40
CA LEU A 64 8.25 -9.46 -6.09
C LEU A 64 7.90 -10.01 -7.48
N TRP A 65 6.73 -10.65 -7.62
CA TRP A 65 6.21 -11.09 -8.91
C TRP A 65 5.97 -9.93 -9.87
N GLN A 66 5.49 -8.78 -9.38
CA GLN A 66 5.33 -7.58 -10.20
C GLN A 66 6.70 -7.03 -10.65
N ILE A 67 7.71 -6.95 -9.76
CA ILE A 67 9.06 -6.47 -10.12
C ILE A 67 9.72 -7.31 -11.22
N GLU A 68 9.61 -8.64 -11.15
CA GLU A 68 10.04 -9.54 -12.24
C GLU A 68 9.27 -9.28 -13.56
N ASP A 69 7.98 -8.95 -13.47
CA ASP A 69 7.13 -8.79 -14.65
C ASP A 69 7.56 -7.58 -15.48
N TYR A 70 7.95 -6.48 -14.83
CA TYR A 70 8.68 -5.37 -15.45
C TYR A 70 10.05 -5.82 -15.98
N THR A 71 10.88 -6.42 -15.13
CA THR A 71 12.32 -6.55 -15.40
C THR A 71 12.70 -7.69 -16.35
N GLU A 72 11.87 -8.72 -16.44
CA GLU A 72 12.09 -9.93 -17.25
C GLU A 72 11.00 -10.20 -18.30
N ARG A 73 9.75 -9.83 -18.03
CA ARG A 73 8.58 -10.19 -18.86
C ARG A 73 8.05 -9.05 -19.73
N GLY A 74 8.71 -7.89 -19.69
CA GLY A 74 8.47 -6.76 -20.58
C GLY A 74 7.24 -5.93 -20.21
N ALA A 75 6.73 -6.03 -18.98
CA ALA A 75 5.60 -5.23 -18.56
C ALA A 75 5.97 -3.76 -18.32
N THR A 76 5.01 -2.86 -18.54
CA THR A 76 5.13 -1.42 -18.28
C THR A 76 3.82 -0.87 -17.73
N ASP A 77 3.91 0.20 -16.94
CA ASP A 77 2.77 0.99 -16.45
C ASP A 77 2.40 2.15 -17.38
N GLN A 78 1.18 2.67 -17.20
CA GLN A 78 0.67 3.79 -17.98
C GLN A 78 1.55 5.05 -17.87
N SER A 79 2.14 5.35 -16.70
CA SER A 79 3.06 6.49 -16.55
C SER A 79 4.36 6.26 -17.34
N LEU A 80 4.89 5.04 -17.37
CA LEU A 80 6.06 4.68 -18.17
C LEU A 80 5.78 4.73 -19.68
N GLU A 81 4.62 4.26 -20.13
CA GLU A 81 4.19 4.37 -21.54
C GLU A 81 4.02 5.84 -21.97
N LEU A 82 3.45 6.68 -21.10
CA LEU A 82 3.36 8.12 -21.31
C LEU A 82 4.77 8.75 -21.38
N THR A 83 5.68 8.36 -20.48
CA THR A 83 7.08 8.84 -20.44
C THR A 83 7.88 8.42 -21.69
N GLN A 84 7.66 7.21 -22.22
CA GLN A 84 8.36 6.71 -23.42
C GLN A 84 7.83 7.31 -24.74
N THR A 85 6.54 7.68 -24.75
CA THR A 85 5.86 8.25 -25.91
C THR A 85 6.40 9.66 -26.21
N PRO A 86 6.85 9.96 -27.45
CA PRO A 86 7.34 11.30 -27.77
C PRO A 86 6.25 12.35 -27.52
N VAL A 87 6.58 13.43 -26.81
CA VAL A 87 5.63 14.52 -26.50
C VAL A 87 4.84 15.01 -27.72
N SER A 88 5.50 15.16 -28.87
CA SER A 88 4.88 15.58 -30.13
C SER A 88 3.93 14.56 -30.77
N SER A 89 3.89 13.34 -30.25
CA SER A 89 2.94 12.26 -30.60
C SER A 89 1.83 12.10 -29.56
N LEU A 90 1.98 12.63 -28.33
CA LEU A 90 0.95 12.56 -27.30
C LEU A 90 -0.33 13.28 -27.74
N GLY A 91 -1.46 12.58 -27.64
CA GLY A 91 -2.80 13.13 -27.80
C GLY A 91 -3.16 14.15 -26.71
N ARG A 92 -4.34 14.79 -26.82
CA ARG A 92 -4.81 15.74 -25.81
C ARG A 92 -4.93 15.07 -24.45
N ASP A 93 -5.65 13.96 -24.41
CA ASP A 93 -6.05 13.28 -23.18
C ASP A 93 -4.83 12.75 -22.42
N GLN A 94 -3.85 12.19 -23.14
CA GLN A 94 -2.54 11.79 -22.60
C GLN A 94 -1.75 12.96 -21.98
N ARG A 95 -1.82 14.17 -22.57
CA ARG A 95 -1.18 15.37 -22.00
C ARG A 95 -1.94 15.90 -20.79
N GLU A 96 -3.26 15.74 -20.75
CA GLU A 96 -4.08 16.09 -19.59
C GLU A 96 -3.87 15.09 -18.43
N GLU A 97 -3.60 13.82 -18.74
CA GLU A 97 -3.19 12.79 -17.77
C GLU A 97 -1.79 13.05 -17.18
N ILE A 98 -0.77 13.32 -18.00
CA ILE A 98 0.55 13.74 -17.48
C ILE A 98 0.40 14.97 -16.58
N LEU A 99 -0.43 15.95 -16.96
CA LEU A 99 -0.72 17.12 -16.13
C LEU A 99 -1.62 16.83 -14.91
N ALA A 100 -2.21 15.64 -14.80
CA ALA A 100 -2.91 15.15 -13.62
C ALA A 100 -1.93 14.51 -12.63
N SER A 101 -1.26 13.43 -13.05
CA SER A 101 -0.53 12.48 -12.19
C SER A 101 0.98 12.72 -12.05
N PHE A 102 1.66 13.38 -13.00
CA PHE A 102 3.12 13.58 -12.94
C PHE A 102 3.55 14.69 -11.95
N PHE A 103 2.73 14.94 -10.92
CA PHE A 103 3.09 15.73 -9.75
C PHE A 103 2.73 15.01 -8.45
N ASP A 104 2.49 13.69 -8.49
CA ASP A 104 2.10 12.91 -7.32
C ASP A 104 3.37 12.38 -6.64
N ALA A 105 3.94 13.30 -5.88
CA ALA A 105 5.18 13.27 -5.11
C ALA A 105 5.09 14.36 -4.03
N ASP A 106 5.87 14.29 -2.95
CA ASP A 106 5.76 15.28 -1.88
C ASP A 106 6.23 16.67 -2.29
N TRP A 107 5.45 17.69 -1.93
CA TRP A 107 5.75 19.05 -2.35
C TRP A 107 6.97 19.64 -1.70
N HIS A 108 7.15 19.43 -0.40
CA HIS A 108 8.16 20.12 0.38
C HIS A 108 9.51 19.39 0.31
N ASN A 109 9.48 18.07 0.16
CA ASN A 109 10.60 17.14 0.19
C ASN A 109 11.01 16.63 -1.21
N GLN A 110 10.09 16.58 -2.20
CA GLN A 110 10.37 16.00 -3.52
C GLN A 110 10.15 16.97 -4.72
N ILE A 111 9.16 17.88 -4.70
CA ILE A 111 8.90 18.83 -5.80
C ILE A 111 9.65 20.17 -5.62
N PHE A 112 9.40 20.89 -4.51
CA PHE A 112 9.93 22.23 -4.28
C PHE A 112 11.47 22.33 -4.17
N PRO A 113 12.21 21.29 -3.72
CA PRO A 113 13.68 21.30 -3.77
C PRO A 113 14.28 21.37 -5.19
N HIS A 114 13.49 21.03 -6.22
CA HIS A 114 13.94 20.97 -7.61
C HIS A 114 13.38 22.17 -8.40
N PRO A 115 14.20 23.21 -8.73
CA PRO A 115 13.69 24.50 -9.19
C PRO A 115 12.79 24.47 -10.43
N ARG A 116 13.09 23.59 -11.39
CA ARG A 116 12.31 23.41 -12.62
C ARG A 116 11.03 22.63 -12.36
N TYR A 117 11.06 21.56 -11.56
CA TYR A 117 9.86 20.82 -11.18
C TYR A 117 8.86 21.72 -10.44
N LYS A 118 9.37 22.56 -9.54
CA LYS A 118 8.62 23.64 -8.89
C LYS A 118 8.03 24.65 -9.88
N GLU A 119 8.81 25.13 -10.86
CA GLU A 119 8.31 26.06 -11.88
C GLU A 119 7.14 25.46 -12.67
N LEU A 120 7.27 24.18 -13.05
CA LEU A 120 6.24 23.41 -13.76
C LEU A 120 5.00 23.20 -12.87
N PHE A 121 5.18 22.96 -11.58
CA PHE A 121 4.07 22.88 -10.64
C PHE A 121 3.33 24.21 -10.50
N GLU A 122 4.07 25.32 -10.38
CA GLU A 122 3.51 26.67 -10.42
C GLU A 122 2.92 27.01 -11.81
N GLN A 123 3.34 26.34 -12.89
CA GLN A 123 2.75 26.47 -14.24
C GLN A 123 1.36 25.81 -14.29
N ARG A 124 1.22 24.58 -13.79
CA ARG A 124 -0.06 23.87 -13.60
C ARG A 124 -1.01 24.67 -12.72
N SER A 125 -0.57 25.04 -11.53
CA SER A 125 -1.42 25.68 -10.50
C SER A 125 -1.89 27.09 -10.87
N ASN A 126 -1.15 27.81 -11.73
CA ASN A 126 -1.59 29.10 -12.29
C ASN A 126 -2.34 28.97 -13.64
N GLY A 127 -2.71 27.76 -14.07
CA GLY A 127 -3.46 27.52 -15.31
C GLY A 127 -2.71 27.93 -16.59
N ARG A 128 -1.37 27.97 -16.56
CA ARG A 128 -0.55 28.37 -17.71
C ARG A 128 -0.40 27.20 -18.68
N SER A 129 -0.44 27.47 -19.98
CA SER A 129 -0.21 26.48 -21.04
C SER A 129 1.19 25.88 -20.97
N PHE A 130 1.32 24.58 -21.24
CA PHE A 130 2.59 23.86 -21.31
C PHE A 130 3.09 23.75 -22.75
N THR A 131 4.39 23.95 -22.95
CA THR A 131 5.09 23.63 -24.21
C THR A 131 5.53 22.16 -24.23
N GLU A 132 6.00 21.68 -25.38
CA GLU A 132 6.54 20.31 -25.49
C GLU A 132 7.85 20.09 -24.73
N GLN A 133 8.54 21.17 -24.33
CA GLN A 133 9.70 21.07 -23.45
C GLN A 133 9.28 21.13 -21.97
N ASP A 134 8.20 21.84 -21.63
CA ASP A 134 7.66 21.83 -20.27
C ASP A 134 7.13 20.43 -19.90
N LEU A 135 6.44 19.76 -20.84
CA LEU A 135 5.98 18.39 -20.66
C LEU A 135 7.15 17.40 -20.54
N ARG A 136 8.19 17.49 -21.38
CA ARG A 136 9.36 16.59 -21.26
C ARG A 136 10.19 16.84 -20.01
N ASP A 137 10.28 18.10 -19.57
CA ASP A 137 10.92 18.42 -18.30
C ASP A 137 10.09 17.91 -17.11
N LEU A 138 8.76 17.82 -17.24
CA LEU A 138 7.86 17.21 -16.25
C LEU A 138 7.96 15.68 -16.23
N GLU A 139 7.92 15.03 -17.39
CA GLU A 139 8.16 13.59 -17.59
C GLU A 139 9.48 13.17 -16.91
N MET A 140 10.54 13.96 -17.10
CA MET A 140 11.81 13.74 -16.45
C MET A 140 11.75 13.97 -14.93
N TRP A 141 11.24 15.11 -14.48
CA TRP A 141 11.31 15.48 -13.06
C TRP A 141 10.42 14.65 -12.14
N PHE A 142 9.26 14.20 -12.61
CA PHE A 142 8.44 13.22 -11.90
C PHE A 142 9.26 11.97 -11.61
N ASN A 143 9.82 11.34 -12.63
CA ASN A 143 10.63 10.13 -12.48
C ASN A 143 11.91 10.38 -11.65
N LEU A 144 12.61 11.51 -11.83
CA LEU A 144 13.82 11.84 -11.06
C LEU A 144 13.55 12.03 -9.55
N ALA A 145 12.39 12.54 -9.18
CA ALA A 145 12.02 12.77 -7.78
C ALA A 145 11.84 11.46 -6.98
N TRP A 146 11.59 10.34 -7.67
CA TRP A 146 11.43 9.01 -7.07
C TRP A 146 12.73 8.20 -6.97
N PHE A 147 13.89 8.70 -7.44
CA PHE A 147 15.17 8.00 -7.20
C PHE A 147 15.67 8.23 -5.76
N GLY A 148 16.16 7.18 -5.11
CA GLY A 148 16.90 7.26 -3.85
C GLY A 148 18.03 8.30 -3.92
N ARG A 149 18.29 8.98 -2.79
CA ARG A 149 19.18 10.15 -2.70
C ARG A 149 20.56 9.85 -3.29
N GLU A 150 21.12 8.69 -2.97
CA GLU A 150 22.42 8.21 -3.42
C GLU A 150 22.55 8.16 -4.96
N PHE A 151 21.48 7.82 -5.69
CA PHE A 151 21.47 7.85 -7.16
C PHE A 151 21.36 9.27 -7.73
N ARG A 152 20.71 10.20 -7.00
CA ARG A 152 20.63 11.63 -7.35
C ARG A 152 21.93 12.38 -7.06
N GLU A 153 22.70 11.97 -6.06
CA GLU A 153 23.91 12.66 -5.60
C GLU A 153 25.23 11.99 -6.04
N GLY A 154 25.24 10.72 -6.46
CA GLY A 154 26.46 9.98 -6.82
C GLY A 154 26.28 8.83 -7.81
N GLU A 155 27.32 8.02 -7.95
CA GLU A 155 27.33 6.75 -8.70
C GLU A 155 27.28 5.59 -7.69
N VAL A 156 26.36 4.65 -7.88
CA VAL A 156 26.15 3.49 -6.99
C VAL A 156 26.49 2.21 -7.75
N GLU A 157 27.44 1.42 -7.23
CA GLU A 157 27.72 0.06 -7.70
C GLU A 157 26.67 -0.89 -7.14
N LEU A 158 25.84 -1.46 -8.02
CA LEU A 158 24.79 -2.39 -7.67
C LEU A 158 25.35 -3.80 -7.47
N VAL A 159 24.68 -4.62 -6.67
CA VAL A 159 25.01 -6.05 -6.49
C VAL A 159 24.95 -6.88 -7.78
N THR A 160 24.32 -6.37 -8.85
CA THR A 160 24.32 -6.96 -10.20
C THR A 160 25.64 -6.76 -10.96
N GLY A 161 26.54 -5.91 -10.45
CA GLY A 161 27.76 -5.48 -11.13
C GLY A 161 27.57 -4.32 -12.13
N GLU A 162 26.36 -3.75 -12.19
CA GLU A 162 26.07 -2.52 -12.93
C GLU A 162 26.28 -1.27 -12.05
N THR A 163 26.53 -0.12 -12.67
CA THR A 163 26.56 1.17 -11.98
C THR A 163 25.31 1.96 -12.35
N ALA A 164 24.58 2.46 -11.35
CA ALA A 164 23.41 3.31 -11.52
C ALA A 164 23.68 4.76 -11.06
N SER A 165 23.23 5.75 -11.83
CA SER A 165 23.28 7.17 -11.44
C SER A 165 22.36 8.05 -12.28
N VAL A 166 21.60 8.92 -11.61
CA VAL A 166 20.85 10.02 -12.25
C VAL A 166 21.45 11.41 -11.96
N GLN A 167 22.60 11.48 -11.27
CA GLN A 167 23.28 12.74 -10.92
C GLN A 167 23.46 13.68 -12.13
N ARG A 168 23.78 13.13 -13.32
CA ARG A 168 23.95 13.92 -14.56
C ARG A 168 22.68 14.68 -14.96
N PHE A 169 21.51 14.10 -14.71
CA PHE A 169 20.22 14.70 -15.06
C PHE A 169 19.78 15.74 -14.03
N VAL A 170 20.00 15.46 -12.75
CA VAL A 170 19.78 16.44 -11.65
C VAL A 170 20.64 17.69 -11.89
N GLY A 171 21.89 17.52 -12.35
CA GLY A 171 22.78 18.62 -12.73
C GLY A 171 22.42 19.34 -14.04
N GLN A 172 21.71 18.68 -14.96
CA GLN A 172 21.18 19.29 -16.19
C GLN A 172 19.95 20.16 -15.90
N GLY A 173 19.03 19.67 -15.06
CA GLY A 173 17.95 20.41 -14.41
C GLY A 173 16.78 20.86 -15.30
N CYS A 174 16.98 21.14 -16.59
CA CYS A 174 15.91 21.43 -17.55
C CYS A 174 16.39 21.23 -19.00
N GLY A 175 15.47 21.31 -19.96
CA GLY A 175 15.81 21.18 -21.38
C GLY A 175 16.22 19.75 -21.76
N PHE A 176 15.61 18.74 -21.12
CA PHE A 176 15.93 17.33 -21.34
C PHE A 176 15.63 16.89 -22.78
N SER A 177 16.48 16.03 -23.33
CA SER A 177 16.27 15.41 -24.64
C SER A 177 15.45 14.12 -24.53
N ARG A 178 15.03 13.52 -25.66
CA ARG A 178 14.41 12.18 -25.63
C ARG A 178 15.42 11.11 -25.20
N ASP A 179 16.68 11.27 -25.62
CA ASP A 179 17.76 10.33 -25.29
C ASP A 179 18.10 10.39 -23.79
N ASP A 180 17.86 11.53 -23.12
CA ASP A 180 17.95 11.64 -21.66
C ASP A 180 16.81 10.90 -20.95
N ILE A 181 15.57 11.00 -21.43
CA ILE A 181 14.43 10.24 -20.91
C ILE A 181 14.69 8.73 -21.03
N HIS A 182 15.09 8.25 -22.22
CA HIS A 182 15.42 6.84 -22.44
C HIS A 182 16.54 6.38 -21.51
N ALA A 183 17.63 7.14 -21.40
CA ALA A 183 18.74 6.77 -20.53
C ALA A 183 18.37 6.80 -19.04
N MET A 184 17.46 7.67 -18.60
CA MET A 184 16.94 7.66 -17.22
C MET A 184 16.10 6.41 -16.94
N ILE A 185 15.29 5.95 -17.90
CA ILE A 185 14.54 4.69 -17.80
C ILE A 185 15.48 3.49 -17.68
N GLU A 186 16.61 3.47 -18.41
CA GLU A 186 17.64 2.43 -18.23
C GLU A 186 18.20 2.43 -16.79
N GLU A 187 18.44 3.60 -16.17
CA GLU A 187 18.85 3.67 -14.76
C GLU A 187 17.77 3.10 -13.82
N GLN A 188 16.47 3.27 -14.13
CA GLN A 188 15.38 2.66 -13.34
C GLN A 188 15.47 1.12 -13.39
N TYR A 189 15.58 0.55 -14.59
CA TYR A 189 15.61 -0.91 -14.78
C TYR A 189 16.84 -1.59 -14.16
N LYS A 190 18.00 -0.89 -14.07
CA LYS A 190 19.15 -1.39 -13.30
C LYS A 190 18.81 -1.58 -11.83
N ILE A 191 18.22 -0.57 -11.20
CA ILE A 191 17.91 -0.56 -9.76
C ILE A 191 16.85 -1.62 -9.44
N MET A 192 15.77 -1.69 -10.25
CA MET A 192 14.74 -2.72 -10.09
C MET A 192 15.30 -4.15 -10.13
N ARG A 193 16.20 -4.45 -11.08
CA ARG A 193 16.87 -5.76 -11.18
C ARG A 193 17.78 -6.08 -9.99
N ALA A 194 18.21 -5.07 -9.23
CA ALA A 194 19.08 -5.24 -8.08
C ALA A 194 18.32 -5.42 -6.74
N VAL A 195 17.00 -5.19 -6.69
CA VAL A 195 16.20 -5.32 -5.45
C VAL A 195 16.27 -6.72 -4.84
N ILE A 196 15.86 -7.77 -5.57
CA ILE A 196 15.86 -9.15 -5.04
C ILE A 196 17.29 -9.65 -4.76
N PRO A 197 18.28 -9.46 -5.66
CA PRO A 197 19.67 -9.84 -5.38
C PRO A 197 20.28 -9.12 -4.16
N LEU A 198 19.90 -7.88 -3.85
CA LEU A 198 20.42 -7.14 -2.70
C LEU A 198 19.91 -7.75 -1.39
N HIS A 199 18.60 -7.91 -1.27
CA HIS A 199 17.98 -8.54 -0.10
C HIS A 199 18.55 -9.94 0.15
N ARG A 200 18.69 -10.74 -0.91
CA ARG A 200 19.35 -12.04 -0.85
C ARG A 200 20.81 -11.93 -0.38
N THR A 201 21.58 -10.99 -0.91
CA THR A 201 22.99 -10.78 -0.53
C THR A 201 23.17 -10.36 0.94
N LEU A 202 22.19 -9.70 1.54
CA LEU A 202 22.21 -9.31 2.96
C LEU A 202 21.70 -10.42 3.87
N GLN A 203 20.76 -11.25 3.39
CA GLN A 203 20.31 -12.46 4.08
C GLN A 203 21.37 -13.57 4.07
N ASP A 204 22.07 -13.77 2.95
CA ASP A 204 23.22 -14.69 2.83
C ASP A 204 24.42 -14.27 3.73
N ARG A 205 24.32 -13.11 4.41
CA ARG A 205 25.28 -12.60 5.41
C ARG A 205 24.72 -12.60 6.84
N GLU A 206 23.52 -13.12 7.05
CA GLU A 206 22.81 -13.13 8.34
C GLU A 206 22.51 -11.72 8.92
N GLN A 207 22.71 -10.65 8.13
CA GLN A 207 22.48 -9.27 8.60
C GLN A 207 20.99 -8.88 8.56
N ILE A 208 20.26 -9.33 7.54
CA ILE A 208 18.79 -9.21 7.53
C ILE A 208 18.14 -10.59 7.44
N GLU A 209 16.94 -10.67 7.98
CA GLU A 209 16.00 -11.73 7.62
C GLU A 209 15.05 -11.18 6.56
N VAL A 210 14.84 -11.94 5.48
CA VAL A 210 13.76 -11.69 4.54
C VAL A 210 12.60 -12.61 4.91
N SER A 211 11.49 -12.05 5.37
CA SER A 211 10.25 -12.77 5.60
C SER A 211 9.30 -12.58 4.41
N THR A 212 8.21 -13.36 4.37
CA THR A 212 7.20 -13.25 3.31
C THR A 212 5.78 -13.26 3.87
N THR A 213 4.76 -13.34 3.01
CA THR A 213 3.33 -13.11 3.33
C THR A 213 2.49 -13.98 2.39
N PRO A 214 1.25 -14.39 2.74
CA PRO A 214 0.41 -15.17 1.84
C PRO A 214 0.25 -14.48 0.47
N PHE A 215 0.23 -15.27 -0.62
CA PHE A 215 0.76 -14.84 -1.93
C PHE A 215 0.25 -13.48 -2.44
N TYR A 216 -1.07 -13.31 -2.48
CA TYR A 216 -1.75 -12.10 -2.95
C TYR A 216 -2.30 -11.24 -1.81
N HIS A 217 -1.66 -11.27 -0.64
CA HIS A 217 -2.06 -10.49 0.53
C HIS A 217 -3.49 -10.73 1.08
N PRO A 218 -4.07 -11.96 1.05
CA PRO A 218 -5.41 -12.18 1.60
C PRO A 218 -5.45 -12.12 3.13
N ILE A 219 -6.55 -11.61 3.67
CA ILE A 219 -6.90 -11.72 5.10
C ILE A 219 -7.28 -13.17 5.43
N LEU A 220 -6.29 -13.99 5.80
CA LEU A 220 -6.46 -15.44 6.01
C LEU A 220 -7.68 -15.83 6.89
N PRO A 221 -7.99 -15.15 8.01
CA PRO A 221 -9.19 -15.48 8.80
C PRO A 221 -10.50 -15.44 8.01
N LEU A 222 -10.62 -14.53 7.04
CA LEU A 222 -11.84 -14.37 6.22
C LEU A 222 -11.92 -15.41 5.10
N LEU A 223 -10.79 -15.88 4.56
CA LEU A 223 -10.78 -17.02 3.65
C LEU A 223 -11.14 -18.33 4.36
N ILE A 224 -10.68 -18.51 5.61
CA ILE A 224 -11.03 -19.68 6.43
C ILE A 224 -12.54 -19.72 6.70
N ASP A 225 -13.09 -18.66 7.31
CA ASP A 225 -14.53 -18.55 7.59
C ASP A 225 -14.95 -17.12 8.00
N THR A 226 -15.67 -16.42 7.12
CA THR A 226 -16.23 -15.10 7.41
C THR A 226 -17.23 -15.09 8.58
N ASP A 227 -17.86 -16.22 8.94
CA ASP A 227 -18.73 -16.29 10.12
C ASP A 227 -17.93 -16.18 11.45
N GLN A 228 -16.60 -16.27 11.42
CA GLN A 228 -15.72 -16.03 12.59
C GLN A 228 -15.12 -14.61 12.62
N ALA A 229 -15.51 -13.71 11.71
CA ALA A 229 -14.99 -12.35 11.67
C ALA A 229 -15.41 -11.55 12.92
N THR A 230 -14.44 -10.97 13.63
CA THR A 230 -14.73 -9.91 14.59
C THR A 230 -15.03 -8.63 13.82
N VAL A 231 -16.15 -7.99 14.15
CA VAL A 231 -16.48 -6.62 13.72
C VAL A 231 -17.19 -5.93 14.90
N ASP A 232 -16.53 -4.99 15.57
CA ASP A 232 -17.04 -4.30 16.78
C ASP A 232 -17.78 -2.98 16.45
N ARG A 233 -18.24 -2.85 15.20
CA ARG A 233 -18.78 -1.62 14.62
C ARG A 233 -20.31 -1.58 14.68
N PRO A 234 -20.95 -0.51 15.21
CA PRO A 234 -22.41 -0.49 15.38
C PRO A 234 -23.20 -0.43 14.06
N GLY A 235 -23.80 -1.55 13.67
CA GLY A 235 -24.76 -1.62 12.56
C GLY A 235 -24.29 -2.40 11.34
N THR A 236 -23.06 -2.94 11.35
CA THR A 236 -22.56 -3.85 10.33
C THR A 236 -23.36 -5.16 10.28
N ALA A 237 -23.25 -5.86 9.16
CA ALA A 237 -23.74 -7.22 8.98
C ALA A 237 -22.66 -8.06 8.29
N LEU A 238 -22.63 -9.36 8.55
CA LEU A 238 -21.78 -10.29 7.80
C LEU A 238 -22.46 -10.68 6.46
N PRO A 239 -21.68 -11.04 5.42
CA PRO A 239 -22.21 -11.43 4.11
C PRO A 239 -22.75 -12.87 4.15
N GLU A 240 -23.18 -13.40 3.00
CA GLU A 240 -23.45 -14.84 2.89
C GLU A 240 -22.15 -15.65 3.01
N ARG A 241 -21.84 -16.17 4.22
CA ARG A 241 -20.68 -16.99 4.61
C ARG A 241 -19.76 -17.49 3.48
N PHE A 242 -18.61 -16.86 3.29
CA PHE A 242 -17.49 -17.40 2.54
C PHE A 242 -16.61 -18.23 3.50
N ALA A 243 -16.24 -19.44 3.11
CA ALA A 243 -15.43 -20.36 3.93
C ALA A 243 -14.76 -21.41 3.04
N PHE A 244 -13.57 -21.10 2.55
CA PHE A 244 -12.76 -21.94 1.65
C PHE A 244 -11.31 -21.98 2.17
N PRO A 245 -11.05 -22.66 3.30
CA PRO A 245 -9.72 -22.72 3.90
C PRO A 245 -8.67 -23.35 2.97
N GLU A 246 -9.06 -24.14 1.98
CA GLU A 246 -8.13 -24.67 0.97
C GLU A 246 -7.49 -23.57 0.09
N ASP A 247 -8.17 -22.43 -0.09
CA ASP A 247 -7.61 -21.29 -0.82
C ASP A 247 -6.59 -20.55 0.07
N ALA A 248 -6.86 -20.46 1.38
CA ALA A 248 -5.92 -19.95 2.38
C ALA A 248 -4.65 -20.82 2.50
N GLU A 249 -4.80 -22.15 2.52
CA GLU A 249 -3.69 -23.11 2.43
C GLU A 249 -2.85 -22.88 1.17
N ALA A 250 -3.51 -22.74 0.01
CA ALA A 250 -2.83 -22.51 -1.27
C ALA A 250 -2.06 -21.19 -1.31
N GLN A 251 -2.63 -20.10 -0.78
CA GLN A 251 -1.98 -18.78 -0.70
C GLN A 251 -0.71 -18.80 0.17
N VAL A 252 -0.71 -19.56 1.27
CA VAL A 252 0.48 -19.75 2.14
C VAL A 252 1.52 -20.64 1.46
N ALA A 253 1.12 -21.82 0.96
CA ALA A 253 2.03 -22.78 0.36
C ALA A 253 2.75 -22.22 -0.89
N ARG A 254 2.02 -21.49 -1.75
CA ARG A 254 2.58 -20.82 -2.93
C ARG A 254 3.59 -19.72 -2.56
N ALA A 255 3.35 -18.99 -1.47
CA ALA A 255 4.28 -17.96 -1.00
C ALA A 255 5.62 -18.59 -0.57
N VAL A 256 5.54 -19.69 0.19
CA VAL A 256 6.70 -20.47 0.62
C VAL A 256 7.44 -21.11 -0.56
N GLU A 257 6.72 -21.58 -1.59
CA GLU A 257 7.34 -22.07 -2.84
C GLU A 257 8.10 -20.97 -3.60
N LYS A 258 7.46 -19.82 -3.89
CA LYS A 258 8.15 -18.74 -4.62
C LYS A 258 9.28 -18.09 -3.84
N TYR A 259 9.17 -17.97 -2.52
CA TYR A 259 10.29 -17.54 -1.69
C TYR A 259 11.52 -18.46 -1.87
N ARG A 260 11.31 -19.78 -1.94
CA ARG A 260 12.38 -20.77 -2.19
C ARG A 260 13.03 -20.59 -3.57
N GLU A 261 12.29 -20.16 -4.59
CA GLU A 261 12.87 -19.80 -5.90
C GLU A 261 13.75 -18.53 -5.81
N TRP A 262 13.23 -17.44 -5.25
CA TRP A 262 13.92 -16.14 -5.18
C TRP A 262 15.16 -16.16 -4.30
N PHE A 263 15.04 -16.69 -3.07
CA PHE A 263 16.08 -16.61 -2.05
C PHE A 263 16.89 -17.91 -1.91
N GLY A 264 16.42 -19.04 -2.47
CA GLY A 264 17.14 -20.31 -2.46
C GLY A 264 17.08 -21.11 -1.15
N GLN A 265 16.28 -20.64 -0.18
CA GLN A 265 16.01 -21.30 1.10
C GLN A 265 14.53 -21.14 1.49
N ALA A 266 14.06 -21.83 2.52
CA ALA A 266 12.69 -21.64 3.03
C ALA A 266 12.61 -20.37 3.89
N PRO A 267 11.48 -19.62 3.88
CA PRO A 267 11.27 -18.52 4.80
C PRO A 267 11.09 -19.10 6.20
N GLN A 268 11.73 -18.51 7.21
CA GLN A 268 11.48 -18.85 8.61
C GLN A 268 10.30 -18.07 9.20
N GLY A 269 9.99 -16.91 8.61
CA GLY A 269 8.95 -16.00 9.06
C GLY A 269 7.91 -15.70 8.00
N MET A 270 6.66 -15.59 8.45
CA MET A 270 5.57 -15.03 7.63
C MET A 270 4.87 -13.89 8.39
N TRP A 271 4.85 -12.70 7.80
CA TRP A 271 3.92 -11.65 8.22
C TRP A 271 2.55 -12.04 7.66
N PRO A 272 1.50 -12.20 8.49
CA PRO A 272 0.13 -12.28 7.99
C PRO A 272 -0.24 -10.95 7.33
N ALA A 273 -1.02 -10.96 6.24
CA ALA A 273 -1.52 -9.73 5.63
C ALA A 273 -2.24 -8.90 6.70
N GLU A 274 -1.91 -7.62 6.82
CA GLU A 274 -2.46 -6.70 7.83
C GLU A 274 -2.29 -7.17 9.29
N GLY A 275 -1.26 -7.98 9.56
CA GLY A 275 -1.10 -8.67 10.84
C GLY A 275 -2.30 -9.54 11.23
N ALA A 276 -3.19 -9.86 10.28
CA ALA A 276 -4.49 -10.47 10.55
C ALA A 276 -4.36 -11.95 10.87
N VAL A 277 -4.76 -12.31 12.10
CA VAL A 277 -4.62 -13.66 12.64
C VAL A 277 -5.93 -14.18 13.21
N SER A 278 -5.97 -15.48 13.45
CA SER A 278 -7.00 -16.19 14.21
C SER A 278 -6.37 -17.42 14.86
N GLN A 279 -6.97 -17.95 15.92
CA GLN A 279 -6.60 -19.26 16.47
C GLN A 279 -6.59 -20.36 15.38
N SER A 280 -7.54 -20.29 14.43
CA SER A 280 -7.69 -21.23 13.31
C SER A 280 -6.68 -21.07 12.17
N SER A 281 -5.93 -19.96 12.06
CA SER A 281 -4.92 -19.78 11.00
C SER A 281 -3.54 -20.35 11.37
N ILE A 282 -3.34 -20.77 12.62
CA ILE A 282 -2.06 -21.29 13.13
C ILE A 282 -1.53 -22.52 12.34
N PRO A 283 -2.36 -23.53 11.98
CA PRO A 283 -1.87 -24.68 11.22
C PRO A 283 -1.35 -24.30 9.83
N LEU A 284 -1.96 -23.29 9.17
CA LEU A 284 -1.56 -22.86 7.82
C LEU A 284 -0.07 -22.50 7.75
N PHE A 285 0.43 -21.78 8.76
CA PHE A 285 1.83 -21.37 8.85
C PHE A 285 2.74 -22.55 9.24
N ALA A 286 2.40 -23.24 10.34
CA ALA A 286 3.25 -24.26 10.94
C ALA A 286 3.40 -25.51 10.05
N ASP A 287 2.35 -25.91 9.33
CA ASP A 287 2.38 -27.05 8.40
C ASP A 287 3.19 -26.73 7.11
N ASN A 288 3.57 -25.46 6.91
CA ASN A 288 4.43 -24.98 5.83
C ASN A 288 5.88 -24.63 6.29
N ASP A 289 6.31 -25.16 7.43
CA ASP A 289 7.63 -24.93 8.06
C ASP A 289 7.89 -23.47 8.52
N VAL A 290 6.85 -22.66 8.76
CA VAL A 290 7.01 -21.28 9.26
C VAL A 290 7.20 -21.27 10.78
N SER A 291 8.36 -20.81 11.24
CA SER A 291 8.77 -20.77 12.65
C SER A 291 8.15 -19.61 13.45
N TRP A 292 7.82 -18.49 12.79
CA TRP A 292 7.20 -17.32 13.43
C TRP A 292 6.23 -16.52 12.55
N ILE A 293 5.27 -15.89 13.23
CA ILE A 293 4.38 -14.85 12.72
C ILE A 293 4.36 -13.64 13.68
N ALA A 294 3.77 -12.52 13.25
CA ALA A 294 3.57 -11.37 14.13
C ALA A 294 2.22 -10.68 13.88
N THR A 295 1.76 -9.91 14.88
CA THR A 295 0.50 -9.14 14.87
C THR A 295 0.59 -7.99 15.90
N ASP A 296 -0.48 -7.26 16.18
CA ASP A 296 -0.47 -6.10 17.10
C ASP A 296 -0.72 -6.47 18.57
N GLN A 297 -0.16 -5.70 19.51
CA GLN A 297 -0.45 -5.80 20.94
C GLN A 297 -1.96 -5.78 21.26
N GLY A 298 -2.78 -5.13 20.45
CA GLY A 298 -4.22 -5.15 20.55
C GLY A 298 -4.83 -6.56 20.46
N VAL A 299 -4.27 -7.41 19.58
CA VAL A 299 -4.69 -8.81 19.44
C VAL A 299 -4.30 -9.59 20.70
N LEU A 300 -3.10 -9.37 21.26
CA LEU A 300 -2.70 -9.94 22.55
C LEU A 300 -3.62 -9.47 23.69
N ALA A 301 -3.93 -8.17 23.76
CA ALA A 301 -4.78 -7.59 24.80
C ALA A 301 -6.19 -8.20 24.82
N ARG A 302 -6.71 -8.59 23.65
CA ARG A 302 -8.02 -9.27 23.49
C ARG A 302 -7.94 -10.80 23.54
N SER A 303 -6.75 -11.40 23.43
CA SER A 303 -6.56 -12.86 23.44
C SER A 303 -6.86 -13.45 24.81
N GLY A 304 -7.41 -14.65 24.82
CA GLY A 304 -7.71 -15.39 26.04
C GLY A 304 -8.91 -14.82 26.81
N ARG A 305 -9.59 -15.70 27.53
CA ARG A 305 -10.81 -15.39 28.32
C ARG A 305 -10.82 -14.09 29.16
N TRP A 306 -9.66 -13.56 29.58
CA TRP A 306 -9.57 -12.37 30.43
C TRP A 306 -8.77 -11.21 29.82
N GLY A 307 -8.24 -11.36 28.61
CA GLY A 307 -7.26 -10.44 28.02
C GLY A 307 -5.88 -10.54 28.67
N TYR A 308 -4.92 -9.82 28.09
CA TYR A 308 -3.55 -9.66 28.58
C TYR A 308 -3.26 -8.18 28.90
N GLU A 309 -2.57 -7.89 30.01
CA GLU A 309 -2.21 -6.52 30.39
C GLU A 309 -0.99 -6.02 29.59
N VAL A 310 -1.18 -5.65 28.32
CA VAL A 310 -0.07 -5.27 27.40
C VAL A 310 0.70 -4.00 27.80
N ASP A 311 0.12 -3.14 28.64
CA ASP A 311 0.83 -2.06 29.35
C ASP A 311 1.99 -2.57 30.24
N GLN A 312 2.03 -3.87 30.56
CA GLN A 312 3.13 -4.48 31.29
C GLN A 312 4.27 -4.89 30.33
N PRO A 313 5.51 -4.44 30.58
CA PRO A 313 6.66 -4.82 29.75
C PRO A 313 6.99 -6.32 29.79
N ASN A 314 6.61 -7.01 30.86
CA ASN A 314 6.69 -8.46 30.99
C ASN A 314 5.51 -9.21 30.33
N VAL A 315 4.63 -8.51 29.62
CA VAL A 315 3.58 -9.05 28.77
C VAL A 315 3.89 -8.75 27.31
N LEU A 316 4.28 -7.51 26.97
CA LEU A 316 4.56 -7.10 25.58
C LEU A 316 5.99 -7.41 25.10
N CYS A 317 7.04 -7.24 25.92
CA CYS A 317 8.43 -7.42 25.47
C CYS A 317 8.85 -8.92 25.39
N ARG A 318 8.05 -9.78 24.74
CA ARG A 318 8.26 -11.23 24.55
C ARG A 318 7.40 -11.81 23.42
N PRO A 319 7.81 -12.92 22.78
CA PRO A 319 6.89 -13.75 21.99
C PRO A 319 6.04 -14.67 22.88
N TYR A 320 5.00 -15.23 22.29
CA TYR A 320 4.20 -16.33 22.85
C TYR A 320 4.07 -17.45 21.82
N ARG A 321 3.97 -18.69 22.29
CA ARG A 321 3.64 -19.82 21.41
C ARG A 321 2.13 -19.90 21.23
N ALA A 322 1.65 -19.84 19.99
CA ALA A 322 0.30 -20.27 19.65
C ALA A 322 0.33 -21.76 19.28
N GLU A 323 -0.74 -22.50 19.62
CA GLU A 323 -0.87 -23.93 19.31
C GLU A 323 -2.32 -24.22 18.93
N GLU A 324 -2.56 -24.86 17.78
CA GLU A 324 -3.87 -25.34 17.31
C GLU A 324 -3.71 -26.71 16.62
N ASP A 325 -4.65 -27.64 16.85
CA ASP A 325 -4.69 -29.03 16.32
C ASP A 325 -3.41 -29.90 16.42
N GLY A 326 -2.37 -29.41 17.10
CA GLY A 326 -1.07 -30.09 17.29
C GLY A 326 0.09 -29.40 16.59
N SER A 327 -0.18 -28.37 15.79
CA SER A 327 0.80 -27.49 15.16
C SER A 327 1.05 -26.26 16.05
N GLU A 328 2.28 -25.74 16.07
CA GLU A 328 2.69 -24.61 16.92
C GLU A 328 3.56 -23.59 16.18
N VAL A 329 3.47 -22.31 16.55
CA VAL A 329 4.25 -21.21 15.96
C VAL A 329 4.58 -20.14 17.01
N SER A 330 5.70 -19.44 16.86
CA SER A 330 6.02 -18.27 17.68
C SER A 330 5.25 -17.04 17.17
N VAL A 331 4.54 -16.33 18.06
CA VAL A 331 3.81 -15.10 17.75
C VAL A 331 4.46 -13.93 18.48
N PHE A 332 4.91 -12.93 17.72
CA PHE A 332 5.42 -11.67 18.23
C PHE A 332 4.36 -10.57 18.16
N PHE A 333 4.39 -9.62 19.10
CA PHE A 333 3.36 -8.58 19.22
C PHE A 333 3.99 -7.19 19.14
N ARG A 334 3.57 -6.44 18.10
CA ARG A 334 3.98 -5.07 17.79
C ARG A 334 3.56 -4.10 18.89
N ASP A 335 4.50 -3.25 19.33
CA ASP A 335 4.18 -2.01 20.05
C ASP A 335 3.66 -0.98 19.04
N THR A 336 2.34 -0.80 19.00
CA THR A 336 1.64 0.17 18.13
C THR A 336 2.25 1.57 18.30
N VAL A 337 2.38 2.03 19.54
CA VAL A 337 2.76 3.42 19.88
C VAL A 337 4.20 3.74 19.48
N LEU A 338 5.12 2.77 19.59
CA LEU A 338 6.51 2.93 19.18
C LEU A 338 6.69 2.80 17.66
N SER A 339 5.85 2.00 17.00
CA SER A 339 5.85 1.83 15.54
C SER A 339 5.24 3.05 14.84
N ASP A 340 4.06 3.49 15.27
CA ASP A 340 3.34 4.68 14.79
C ASP A 340 4.16 5.96 14.99
N ALA A 341 5.05 5.99 15.99
CA ALA A 341 5.98 7.10 16.17
C ALA A 341 6.89 7.28 14.94
N ILE A 342 7.34 6.19 14.31
CA ILE A 342 8.10 6.22 13.05
C ILE A 342 7.18 6.54 11.88
N GLY A 343 6.02 5.89 11.76
CA GLY A 343 5.10 6.12 10.64
C GLY A 343 4.60 7.57 10.55
N PHE A 344 4.13 8.13 11.68
CA PHE A 344 3.24 9.28 11.69
C PHE A 344 3.69 10.46 12.57
N HIS A 345 4.84 10.38 13.27
CA HIS A 345 5.26 11.44 14.21
C HIS A 345 6.69 11.96 14.01
N TYR A 346 7.70 11.09 13.84
CA TYR A 346 9.10 11.52 13.81
C TYR A 346 9.47 12.36 12.58
N HIS A 347 8.70 12.27 11.48
CA HIS A 347 8.86 13.15 10.32
C HIS A 347 8.79 14.66 10.67
N GLY A 348 8.01 15.02 11.70
CA GLY A 348 7.82 16.38 12.19
C GLY A 348 8.98 16.95 13.02
N PHE A 349 9.99 16.14 13.38
CA PHE A 349 11.14 16.63 14.15
C PHE A 349 12.07 17.49 13.29
N SER A 350 12.62 18.57 13.86
CA SER A 350 13.63 19.41 13.21
C SER A 350 15.05 18.82 13.25
N ASP A 351 15.37 18.06 14.29
CA ASP A 351 16.59 17.24 14.40
C ASP A 351 16.17 15.77 14.49
N TYR A 352 16.55 14.96 13.49
CA TYR A 352 16.23 13.54 13.48
C TYR A 352 17.11 12.71 14.45
N GLY A 353 18.23 13.27 14.93
CA GLY A 353 18.94 12.71 16.07
C GLY A 353 18.13 12.81 17.37
N GLU A 354 17.35 13.88 17.56
CA GLU A 354 16.43 13.96 18.71
C GLU A 354 15.28 12.96 18.58
N ALA A 355 14.78 12.71 17.36
CA ALA A 355 13.79 11.66 17.09
C ALA A 355 14.33 10.25 17.41
N ALA A 356 15.52 9.90 16.91
CA ALA A 356 16.17 8.62 17.18
C ALA A 356 16.43 8.40 18.67
N ARG A 357 16.87 9.43 19.40
CA ARG A 357 17.05 9.36 20.87
C ARG A 357 15.74 9.25 21.62
N ASP A 358 14.65 9.87 21.14
CA ASP A 358 13.32 9.69 21.73
C ASP A 358 12.80 8.26 21.52
N PHE A 359 12.99 7.66 20.34
CA PHE A 359 12.67 6.24 20.07
C PHE A 359 13.41 5.31 21.06
N VAL A 360 14.74 5.42 21.12
CA VAL A 360 15.58 4.62 22.04
C VAL A 360 15.19 4.87 23.50
N HIS A 361 14.87 6.11 23.87
CA HIS A 361 14.41 6.43 25.23
C HIS A 361 13.06 5.78 25.57
N ARG A 362 12.07 5.83 24.66
CA ARG A 362 10.76 5.19 24.87
C ARG A 362 10.88 3.68 24.97
N MET A 363 11.61 3.04 24.06
CA MET A 363 11.85 1.61 24.05
C MET A 363 12.49 1.14 25.37
N LYS A 364 13.55 1.84 25.84
CA LYS A 364 14.18 1.57 27.14
C LYS A 364 13.23 1.86 28.31
N ALA A 365 12.44 2.93 28.26
CA ALA A 365 11.47 3.27 29.31
C ALA A 365 10.32 2.25 29.44
N HIS A 366 9.99 1.56 28.35
CA HIS A 366 9.08 0.41 28.33
C HIS A 366 9.77 -0.80 28.98
N CYS A 367 10.71 -1.48 28.30
CA CYS A 367 11.18 -2.80 28.76
C CYS A 367 12.02 -2.80 30.05
N ALA A 368 12.66 -1.68 30.46
CA ALA A 368 13.63 -1.67 31.57
C ALA A 368 13.08 -1.85 33.00
N ARG A 369 11.78 -2.17 33.19
CA ARG A 369 11.17 -2.33 34.53
C ARG A 369 11.39 -3.69 35.19
N HIS A 370 11.79 -4.72 34.45
CA HIS A 370 11.84 -6.10 34.91
C HIS A 370 13.17 -6.79 34.58
N ASP A 371 13.25 -8.10 34.85
CA ASP A 371 14.42 -8.89 34.53
C ASP A 371 14.65 -8.91 33.01
N ARG A 372 15.90 -8.65 32.59
CA ARG A 372 16.25 -8.34 31.19
C ARG A 372 16.83 -9.52 30.43
N ASP A 373 16.56 -10.73 30.88
CA ASP A 373 17.02 -11.95 30.23
C ASP A 373 15.93 -12.47 29.29
N GLY A 374 16.24 -12.55 27.99
CA GLY A 374 15.28 -12.94 26.95
C GLY A 374 14.14 -11.96 26.61
N GLN A 375 14.19 -10.69 27.05
CA GLN A 375 13.22 -9.68 26.59
C GLN A 375 13.48 -9.26 25.14
N VAL A 376 12.43 -9.18 24.33
CA VAL A 376 12.46 -8.62 22.97
C VAL A 376 11.34 -7.63 22.77
N HIS A 377 11.66 -6.41 22.34
CA HIS A 377 10.69 -5.40 21.90
C HIS A 377 10.47 -5.59 20.40
N THR A 378 9.22 -5.66 19.95
CA THR A 378 8.86 -5.82 18.54
C THR A 378 8.25 -4.52 17.99
N VAL A 379 8.82 -4.02 16.90
CA VAL A 379 8.39 -2.79 16.20
C VAL A 379 8.21 -3.14 14.72
N ILE A 380 7.00 -2.90 14.19
CA ILE A 380 6.58 -3.34 12.87
C ILE A 380 5.76 -2.25 12.20
N LEU A 381 6.09 -1.91 10.96
CA LEU A 381 5.36 -0.94 10.13
C LEU A 381 5.73 -1.09 8.64
N ASP A 382 4.96 -0.42 7.79
CA ASP A 382 5.21 -0.35 6.34
C ASP A 382 6.60 0.18 5.99
N GLY A 383 7.13 -0.32 4.89
CA GLY A 383 8.46 -0.04 4.38
C GLY A 383 8.52 1.06 3.32
N GLU A 384 7.42 1.64 2.87
CA GLU A 384 7.41 2.65 1.80
C GLU A 384 6.52 3.89 2.06
N ASN A 385 5.47 3.74 2.88
CA ASN A 385 4.40 4.74 2.97
C ASN A 385 4.83 6.05 3.66
N ALA A 386 5.59 5.96 4.76
CA ALA A 386 5.92 7.13 5.58
C ALA A 386 6.93 8.10 4.94
N TRP A 387 7.83 7.63 4.07
CA TRP A 387 9.08 8.34 3.76
C TRP A 387 8.93 9.62 2.95
N GLY A 388 7.84 9.77 2.18
CA GLY A 388 7.54 11.02 1.48
C GLY A 388 7.28 12.21 2.42
N ALA A 389 6.82 11.95 3.65
CA ALA A 389 6.59 12.97 4.67
C ALA A 389 7.89 13.44 5.36
N TYR A 390 8.97 12.66 5.25
CA TYR A 390 10.29 12.99 5.77
C TYR A 390 11.13 13.81 4.80
N ARG A 391 11.99 14.67 5.35
CA ARG A 391 12.99 15.38 4.56
C ARG A 391 14.02 14.38 4.01
N GLU A 392 14.33 14.51 2.72
CA GLU A 392 15.35 13.71 2.04
C GLU A 392 15.06 12.19 2.13
N ASP A 393 13.78 11.84 1.94
CA ASP A 393 13.25 10.48 1.82
C ASP A 393 13.65 9.59 3.01
N ALA A 394 13.48 10.13 4.22
CA ALA A 394 13.80 9.56 5.53
C ALA A 394 15.27 9.14 5.78
N ARG A 395 16.14 9.14 4.78
CA ARG A 395 17.54 8.67 4.87
C ARG A 395 18.34 9.29 6.04
N PRO A 396 18.20 10.60 6.37
CA PRO A 396 18.88 11.18 7.54
C PRO A 396 18.28 10.75 8.90
N PHE A 397 17.00 10.35 8.95
CA PHE A 397 16.38 9.78 10.14
C PHE A 397 16.79 8.32 10.34
N LEU A 398 16.75 7.51 9.29
CA LEU A 398 17.13 6.09 9.37
C LEU A 398 18.61 5.94 9.75
N HIS A 399 19.53 6.77 9.21
CA HIS A 399 20.91 6.84 9.69
C HIS A 399 21.03 7.21 11.18
N ALA A 400 20.21 8.15 11.67
CA ALA A 400 20.24 8.54 13.08
C ALA A 400 19.71 7.42 13.99
N LEU A 401 18.63 6.75 13.57
CA LEU A 401 18.05 5.60 14.27
C LEU A 401 19.06 4.45 14.34
N TYR A 402 19.60 4.02 13.20
CA TYR A 402 20.58 2.94 13.15
C TYR A 402 21.88 3.29 13.90
N GLY A 403 22.38 4.52 13.80
CA GLY A 403 23.57 4.96 14.51
C GLY A 403 23.41 5.08 16.04
N GLU A 404 22.23 5.47 16.54
CA GLU A 404 21.94 5.45 17.99
C GLU A 404 21.72 4.01 18.48
N LEU A 405 21.18 3.11 17.65
CA LEU A 405 21.04 1.68 17.97
C LEU A 405 22.39 0.94 18.02
N GLU A 406 23.30 1.16 17.07
CA GLU A 406 24.66 0.60 17.11
C GLU A 406 25.48 1.13 18.31
N GLY A 407 25.12 2.30 18.84
CA GLY A 407 25.80 2.94 19.98
C GLY A 407 25.30 2.54 21.37
N GLU A 408 24.13 1.89 21.47
CA GLU A 408 23.38 1.72 22.72
C GLU A 408 23.60 0.34 23.35
N ALA A 409 24.60 0.24 24.24
CA ALA A 409 25.03 -1.01 24.87
C ALA A 409 24.00 -1.72 25.79
N GLU A 410 22.79 -1.17 26.01
CA GLU A 410 21.68 -1.88 26.67
C GLU A 410 20.73 -2.61 25.69
N ILE A 411 20.85 -2.34 24.39
CA ILE A 411 20.02 -2.89 23.29
C ILE A 411 20.88 -3.80 22.38
N GLU A 412 20.28 -4.85 21.83
CA GLU A 412 20.84 -5.63 20.72
C GLU A 412 19.77 -5.73 19.62
N THR A 413 20.06 -5.28 18.40
CA THR A 413 19.10 -5.42 17.28
C THR A 413 19.16 -6.85 16.74
N VAL A 414 18.02 -7.47 16.43
CA VAL A 414 17.94 -8.88 16.06
C VAL A 414 16.93 -9.10 14.94
N THR A 415 17.14 -10.16 14.15
CA THR A 415 16.03 -10.75 13.38
C THR A 415 15.16 -11.63 14.29
N PHE A 416 13.93 -11.94 13.88
CA PHE A 416 13.05 -12.80 14.68
C PHE A 416 13.60 -14.23 14.78
N SER A 417 14.07 -14.80 13.67
CA SER A 417 14.70 -16.13 13.67
C SER A 417 16.03 -16.14 14.41
N GLU A 418 16.82 -15.07 14.31
CA GLU A 418 18.07 -14.93 15.07
C GLU A 418 17.85 -14.94 16.60
N TYR A 419 16.74 -14.36 17.06
CA TYR A 419 16.31 -14.43 18.46
C TYR A 419 15.80 -15.83 18.86
N LEU A 420 15.06 -16.52 17.99
CA LEU A 420 14.51 -17.85 18.27
C LEU A 420 15.60 -18.94 18.30
N ASP A 421 16.47 -18.99 17.28
CA ASP A 421 17.52 -20.00 17.13
C ASP A 421 18.82 -19.63 17.87
N GLY A 422 18.99 -18.35 18.18
CA GLY A 422 20.19 -17.79 18.83
C GLY A 422 21.37 -17.63 17.87
N ASN A 423 22.21 -16.62 18.10
CA ASN A 423 23.43 -16.37 17.35
C ASN A 423 24.67 -16.43 18.28
N PRO A 424 25.36 -17.59 18.38
CA PRO A 424 26.58 -17.73 19.16
C PRO A 424 27.75 -16.85 18.70
N GLY A 425 27.72 -16.32 17.47
CA GLY A 425 28.71 -15.37 16.95
C GLY A 425 28.56 -13.97 17.55
N ARG A 426 27.31 -13.53 17.78
CA ARG A 426 26.96 -12.27 18.45
C ARG A 426 26.75 -12.42 19.96
N GLY A 427 26.54 -13.64 20.45
CA GLY A 427 26.28 -13.94 21.86
C GLY A 427 24.79 -13.98 22.23
N ILE A 428 23.90 -13.97 21.24
CA ILE A 428 22.45 -14.05 21.41
C ILE A 428 22.07 -15.50 21.78
N PRO A 429 21.40 -15.74 22.93
CA PRO A 429 20.93 -17.08 23.31
C PRO A 429 19.65 -17.47 22.55
N PRO A 430 19.35 -18.78 22.41
CA PRO A 430 18.14 -19.25 21.73
C PRO A 430 16.88 -19.12 22.61
N HIS A 431 15.76 -18.70 22.00
CA HIS A 431 14.45 -18.54 22.61
C HIS A 431 13.33 -19.37 21.93
N PRO A 432 13.49 -20.70 21.80
CA PRO A 432 12.63 -21.56 20.97
C PRO A 432 11.20 -21.66 21.50
N ALA A 433 10.24 -21.87 20.58
CA ALA A 433 8.80 -21.93 20.84
C ALA A 433 8.41 -22.74 22.10
N ALA A 434 8.99 -23.93 22.29
CA ALA A 434 8.72 -24.81 23.43
C ALA A 434 9.10 -24.25 24.82
N GLN A 435 9.85 -23.14 24.90
CA GLN A 435 10.16 -22.42 26.15
C GLN A 435 9.28 -21.18 26.37
N GLN A 436 8.55 -20.72 25.35
CA GLN A 436 7.68 -19.55 25.42
C GLN A 436 6.40 -19.85 26.20
N GLU A 437 5.78 -18.81 26.76
CA GLU A 437 4.44 -18.92 27.35
C GLU A 437 3.40 -19.13 26.24
N LYS A 438 2.34 -19.89 26.52
CA LYS A 438 1.23 -20.08 25.56
C LYS A 438 0.36 -18.81 25.51
N VAL A 439 0.06 -18.33 24.30
CA VAL A 439 -1.12 -17.47 24.09
C VAL A 439 -2.37 -18.36 24.05
N TYR A 440 -3.33 -18.09 24.93
CA TYR A 440 -4.61 -18.80 24.97
C TYR A 440 -5.63 -18.04 24.15
N ASP A 441 -6.50 -18.76 23.44
CA ASP A 441 -7.59 -18.23 22.62
C ASP A 441 -7.13 -17.02 21.78
N LEU A 442 -6.20 -17.23 20.83
CA LEU A 442 -5.62 -16.16 20.02
C LEU A 442 -6.72 -15.40 19.28
N PHE A 443 -6.81 -14.10 19.53
CA PHE A 443 -7.94 -13.29 19.09
C PHE A 443 -7.98 -13.16 17.56
N THR A 444 -9.19 -13.15 16.99
CA THR A 444 -9.40 -12.96 15.54
C THR A 444 -9.51 -11.48 15.21
N GLY A 445 -8.44 -10.90 14.67
CA GLY A 445 -8.32 -9.47 14.40
C GLY A 445 -7.01 -9.11 13.68
N SER A 446 -6.87 -7.83 13.33
CA SER A 446 -5.74 -7.27 12.57
C SER A 446 -4.90 -6.28 13.38
N TRP A 447 -3.91 -5.64 12.74
CA TRP A 447 -3.15 -4.52 13.30
C TRP A 447 -3.78 -3.13 13.12
N ILE A 448 -4.93 -3.03 12.44
CA ILE A 448 -5.52 -1.75 12.03
C ILE A 448 -6.34 -1.11 13.15
N ASP A 449 -5.98 0.13 13.49
CA ASP A 449 -6.69 1.05 14.39
C ASP A 449 -6.61 2.49 13.78
N GLU A 450 -6.67 2.58 12.45
CA GLU A 450 -6.23 3.74 11.64
C GLU A 450 -7.22 4.93 11.54
N MET A 451 -6.74 6.02 10.91
CA MET A 451 -7.42 7.31 10.65
C MET A 451 -8.61 7.22 9.66
N GLY A 452 -9.64 6.46 10.04
CA GLY A 452 -10.90 6.33 9.29
C GLY A 452 -11.83 5.35 10.00
N SER A 453 -11.27 4.17 10.29
CA SER A 453 -11.90 3.11 11.08
C SER A 453 -12.40 3.59 12.45
N ALA A 454 -13.46 2.94 12.93
CA ALA A 454 -13.75 2.92 14.37
C ALA A 454 -12.59 2.28 15.14
N THR A 455 -12.30 2.78 16.34
CA THR A 455 -11.28 2.20 17.23
C THR A 455 -11.69 0.81 17.69
N GLY A 456 -10.91 -0.21 17.31
CA GLY A 456 -11.26 -1.61 17.53
C GLY A 456 -10.36 -2.56 16.75
N VAL A 457 -9.61 -3.38 17.48
CA VAL A 457 -8.77 -4.45 16.93
C VAL A 457 -9.67 -5.56 16.38
N ASP A 458 -10.12 -5.42 15.14
CA ASP A 458 -11.06 -6.32 14.49
C ASP A 458 -10.68 -6.58 13.01
N LEU A 459 -11.62 -7.07 12.19
CA LEU A 459 -11.44 -7.28 10.75
C LEU A 459 -12.36 -6.39 9.91
N GLY A 460 -12.95 -5.36 10.50
CA GLY A 460 -14.02 -4.56 9.93
C GLY A 460 -13.63 -3.72 8.71
N THR A 461 -12.34 -3.51 8.45
CA THR A 461 -11.78 -2.82 7.26
C THR A 461 -11.76 -3.70 6.00
N TRP A 462 -12.23 -4.95 6.10
CA TRP A 462 -12.42 -5.84 4.95
C TRP A 462 -13.76 -6.60 4.96
N ILE A 463 -14.62 -6.38 5.97
CA ILE A 463 -15.93 -7.04 6.10
C ILE A 463 -16.88 -6.35 7.10
N GLY A 464 -18.08 -6.00 6.66
CA GLY A 464 -19.15 -5.47 7.53
C GLY A 464 -20.07 -4.45 6.86
N GLU A 465 -19.54 -3.69 5.90
CA GLU A 465 -20.23 -2.67 5.10
C GLU A 465 -20.81 -3.24 3.79
N SER A 466 -21.66 -2.47 3.11
CA SER A 466 -22.39 -2.94 1.92
C SER A 466 -21.48 -3.33 0.76
N GLU A 467 -20.44 -2.54 0.52
CA GLU A 467 -19.50 -2.68 -0.60
C GLU A 467 -18.59 -3.90 -0.39
N GLU A 468 -17.98 -4.06 0.80
CA GLU A 468 -17.16 -5.22 1.17
C GLU A 468 -17.96 -6.52 1.13
N ASN A 469 -19.14 -6.52 1.77
CA ASN A 469 -20.02 -7.69 1.80
C ASN A 469 -20.43 -8.10 0.38
N ARG A 470 -20.66 -7.11 -0.50
CA ARG A 470 -20.98 -7.36 -1.90
C ARG A 470 -19.80 -7.92 -2.69
N ALA A 471 -18.57 -7.54 -2.35
CA ALA A 471 -17.37 -8.18 -2.90
C ALA A 471 -17.26 -9.66 -2.45
N TRP A 472 -17.51 -9.96 -1.18
CA TRP A 472 -17.55 -11.33 -0.65
C TRP A 472 -18.64 -12.19 -1.31
N GLU A 473 -19.85 -11.66 -1.51
CA GLU A 473 -20.93 -12.35 -2.27
C GLU A 473 -20.51 -12.72 -3.69
N LEU A 474 -19.82 -11.80 -4.39
CA LEU A 474 -19.36 -12.01 -5.77
C LEU A 474 -18.22 -13.03 -5.83
N LEU A 475 -17.25 -12.95 -4.91
CA LEU A 475 -16.15 -13.91 -4.76
C LEU A 475 -16.69 -15.31 -4.43
N ARG A 476 -17.66 -15.41 -3.51
CA ARG A 476 -18.40 -16.65 -3.22
C ARG A 476 -19.05 -17.23 -4.46
N THR A 477 -19.80 -16.43 -5.21
CA THR A 477 -20.52 -16.89 -6.42
C THR A 477 -19.55 -17.45 -7.47
N VAL A 478 -18.39 -16.82 -7.60
CA VAL A 478 -17.27 -17.29 -8.45
C VAL A 478 -16.70 -18.62 -7.94
N ARG A 479 -16.44 -18.74 -6.63
CA ARG A 479 -15.86 -19.95 -6.03
C ARG A 479 -16.82 -21.14 -6.00
N GLU A 480 -18.12 -20.90 -5.83
CA GLU A 480 -19.16 -21.91 -6.02
C GLU A 480 -19.23 -22.38 -7.48
N THR A 481 -19.03 -21.49 -8.46
CA THR A 481 -19.00 -21.87 -9.89
C THR A 481 -17.82 -22.79 -10.22
N LEU A 482 -16.63 -22.51 -9.68
CA LEU A 482 -15.46 -23.41 -9.78
C LEU A 482 -15.81 -24.83 -9.26
N ASN A 483 -16.52 -24.92 -8.14
CA ASN A 483 -16.96 -26.19 -7.56
C ASN A 483 -18.04 -26.91 -8.39
N VAL A 484 -18.94 -26.18 -9.07
CA VAL A 484 -19.95 -26.76 -9.97
C VAL A 484 -19.31 -27.39 -11.21
N GLU A 485 -18.38 -26.68 -11.86
CA GLU A 485 -17.63 -27.18 -13.02
C GLU A 485 -16.54 -28.21 -12.63
N ARG A 486 -16.30 -28.38 -11.31
CA ARG A 486 -15.29 -29.28 -10.72
C ARG A 486 -13.87 -28.91 -11.15
N ALA A 487 -13.64 -27.62 -11.30
CA ALA A 487 -12.31 -27.09 -11.54
C ALA A 487 -11.44 -27.28 -10.29
N THR A 488 -10.14 -27.44 -10.53
CA THR A 488 -9.09 -27.56 -9.53
C THR A 488 -7.87 -26.75 -10.02
N PRO A 489 -6.92 -26.38 -9.14
CA PRO A 489 -5.72 -25.65 -9.53
C PRO A 489 -4.89 -26.34 -10.63
N GLU A 490 -4.92 -27.68 -10.73
CA GLU A 490 -4.19 -28.44 -11.74
C GLU A 490 -4.96 -28.59 -13.07
N THR A 491 -6.28 -28.42 -13.06
CA THR A 491 -7.13 -28.59 -14.25
C THR A 491 -7.45 -27.26 -14.93
N HIS A 492 -7.63 -26.19 -14.14
CA HIS A 492 -7.93 -24.85 -14.63
C HIS A 492 -7.04 -23.81 -13.90
N PRO A 493 -5.70 -23.89 -14.07
CA PRO A 493 -4.75 -23.07 -13.32
C PRO A 493 -5.01 -21.57 -13.50
N ASP A 494 -5.30 -21.12 -14.72
CA ASP A 494 -5.58 -19.70 -15.00
C ASP A 494 -6.85 -19.17 -14.29
N ALA A 495 -7.83 -20.05 -14.03
CA ALA A 495 -9.05 -19.69 -13.30
C ALA A 495 -8.78 -19.55 -11.79
N PHE A 496 -8.02 -20.47 -11.19
CA PHE A 496 -7.60 -20.36 -9.79
C PHE A 496 -6.59 -19.22 -9.59
N GLU A 497 -5.69 -19.00 -10.54
CA GLU A 497 -4.78 -17.84 -10.55
C GLU A 497 -5.54 -16.51 -10.56
N ALA A 498 -6.66 -16.43 -11.29
CA ALA A 498 -7.54 -15.27 -11.27
C ALA A 498 -8.35 -15.14 -9.96
N LEU A 499 -8.72 -16.27 -9.32
CA LEU A 499 -9.40 -16.31 -8.02
C LEU A 499 -8.47 -15.77 -6.92
N TYR A 500 -7.28 -16.38 -6.75
CA TYR A 500 -6.34 -16.00 -5.69
C TYR A 500 -5.92 -14.53 -5.75
N ARG A 501 -5.96 -13.92 -6.95
CA ARG A 501 -5.73 -12.47 -7.13
C ARG A 501 -6.89 -11.62 -6.63
N ALA A 502 -8.14 -12.09 -6.73
CA ALA A 502 -9.31 -11.39 -6.21
C ALA A 502 -9.47 -11.53 -4.68
N GLU A 503 -8.73 -12.42 -4.03
CA GLU A 503 -8.76 -12.63 -2.57
C GLU A 503 -7.90 -11.64 -1.76
N GLY A 504 -7.08 -10.82 -2.41
CA GLY A 504 -6.17 -9.88 -1.74
C GLY A 504 -6.88 -8.79 -0.93
N SER A 505 -6.29 -8.38 0.20
CA SER A 505 -6.88 -7.39 1.11
C SER A 505 -7.11 -6.03 0.43
N ASP A 506 -6.25 -5.67 -0.52
CA ASP A 506 -6.26 -4.39 -1.23
C ASP A 506 -7.64 -4.01 -1.78
N TRP A 507 -8.38 -4.97 -2.34
CA TRP A 507 -9.68 -4.69 -2.96
C TRP A 507 -10.70 -4.26 -1.92
N PHE A 508 -10.73 -4.97 -0.79
CA PHE A 508 -11.69 -4.77 0.29
C PHE A 508 -11.34 -3.52 1.12
N TRP A 509 -10.04 -3.22 1.28
CA TRP A 509 -9.57 -2.01 1.97
C TRP A 509 -10.15 -0.72 1.35
N TRP A 510 -10.34 -0.66 0.03
CA TRP A 510 -10.93 0.51 -0.67
C TRP A 510 -12.46 0.42 -0.84
N PHE A 511 -13.15 -0.49 -0.15
CA PHE A 511 -14.60 -0.68 -0.22
C PHE A 511 -15.27 -0.28 1.10
N GLY A 512 -16.08 0.78 1.10
CA GLY A 512 -16.82 1.25 2.29
C GLY A 512 -16.75 2.77 2.45
N GLU A 513 -17.03 3.27 3.67
CA GLU A 513 -16.85 4.69 4.05
C GLU A 513 -15.57 4.97 4.87
N ASP A 514 -14.84 3.94 5.33
CA ASP A 514 -13.62 4.10 6.16
C ASP A 514 -12.42 4.75 5.46
N GLN A 515 -12.20 4.39 4.18
CA GLN A 515 -10.94 4.61 3.45
C GLN A 515 -11.22 5.20 2.05
N ASP A 516 -10.26 5.94 1.50
CA ASP A 516 -10.34 6.61 0.20
C ASP A 516 -8.98 6.57 -0.50
N SER A 517 -8.87 5.87 -1.63
CA SER A 517 -7.65 5.82 -2.45
C SER A 517 -7.49 7.03 -3.37
N GLY A 518 -8.54 7.85 -3.51
CA GLY A 518 -8.71 8.83 -4.57
C GLY A 518 -9.08 8.21 -5.94
N ASN A 519 -9.15 6.88 -6.06
CA ASN A 519 -9.36 6.15 -7.32
C ASN A 519 -10.06 4.78 -7.13
N ASP A 520 -10.97 4.62 -6.15
CA ASP A 520 -11.54 3.32 -5.75
C ASP A 520 -12.26 2.60 -6.90
N ALA A 521 -12.79 3.40 -7.83
CA ALA A 521 -13.37 2.94 -9.09
C ALA A 521 -12.40 2.09 -9.94
N ALA A 522 -11.10 2.39 -9.92
CA ALA A 522 -10.08 1.60 -10.63
C ALA A 522 -9.78 0.27 -9.93
N PHE A 523 -9.80 0.23 -8.59
CA PHE A 523 -9.66 -0.99 -7.80
C PHE A 523 -10.89 -1.91 -7.96
N ASP A 524 -12.11 -1.38 -7.90
CA ASP A 524 -13.35 -2.10 -8.22
C ASP A 524 -13.36 -2.67 -9.66
N ASP A 525 -12.79 -1.95 -10.65
CA ASP A 525 -12.60 -2.51 -12.00
C ASP A 525 -11.53 -3.60 -12.07
N LEU A 526 -10.45 -3.54 -11.28
CA LEU A 526 -9.45 -4.61 -11.23
C LEU A 526 -10.01 -5.86 -10.53
N PHE A 527 -10.59 -5.72 -9.34
CA PHE A 527 -11.25 -6.80 -8.59
C PHE A 527 -12.29 -7.53 -9.47
N ARG A 528 -13.24 -6.81 -10.08
CA ARG A 528 -14.23 -7.44 -10.97
C ARG A 528 -13.61 -7.94 -12.28
N MET A 529 -12.47 -7.42 -12.73
CA MET A 529 -11.73 -8.03 -13.86
C MET A 529 -11.14 -9.38 -13.46
N HIS A 530 -10.55 -9.51 -12.25
CA HIS A 530 -10.08 -10.80 -11.73
C HIS A 530 -11.23 -11.81 -11.65
N LEU A 531 -12.38 -11.45 -11.06
CA LEU A 531 -13.57 -12.31 -11.04
C LEU A 531 -14.05 -12.72 -12.45
N LYS A 532 -14.04 -11.81 -13.44
CA LYS A 532 -14.36 -12.13 -14.84
C LYS A 532 -13.36 -13.08 -15.48
N ASN A 533 -12.09 -13.06 -15.07
CA ASN A 533 -11.07 -13.96 -15.58
C ASN A 533 -11.18 -15.38 -15.02
N VAL A 534 -11.77 -15.58 -13.83
CA VAL A 534 -12.12 -16.93 -13.36
C VAL A 534 -13.09 -17.61 -14.34
N TYR A 535 -14.17 -16.92 -14.74
CA TYR A 535 -15.10 -17.43 -15.76
C TYR A 535 -14.41 -17.67 -17.11
N ARG A 536 -13.56 -16.75 -17.59
CA ARG A 536 -12.81 -16.93 -18.85
C ARG A 536 -11.86 -18.14 -18.81
N GLY A 537 -11.22 -18.39 -17.66
CA GLY A 537 -10.38 -19.57 -17.42
C GLY A 537 -11.16 -20.90 -17.33
N LEU A 538 -12.50 -20.83 -17.21
CA LEU A 538 -13.43 -21.96 -17.33
C LEU A 538 -14.05 -22.07 -18.74
N GLU A 539 -13.59 -21.28 -19.72
CA GLU A 539 -14.23 -21.11 -21.03
C GLU A 539 -15.70 -20.63 -20.97
N LEU A 540 -16.10 -19.95 -19.89
CA LEU A 540 -17.45 -19.42 -19.66
C LEU A 540 -17.54 -17.91 -19.94
N ASP A 541 -18.71 -17.47 -20.43
CA ASP A 541 -19.10 -16.07 -20.46
C ASP A 541 -19.30 -15.54 -19.02
N PRO A 542 -18.63 -14.46 -18.58
CA PRO A 542 -18.83 -13.90 -17.25
C PRO A 542 -20.26 -13.35 -17.07
N PRO A 543 -20.90 -13.52 -15.89
CA PRO A 543 -22.24 -13.01 -15.64
C PRO A 543 -22.25 -11.48 -15.63
N SER A 544 -23.29 -10.89 -16.22
CA SER A 544 -23.47 -9.43 -16.33
C SER A 544 -23.63 -8.70 -14.98
N ASP A 545 -23.67 -9.44 -13.88
CA ASP A 545 -23.65 -8.86 -12.52
C ASP A 545 -22.25 -8.31 -12.19
N LEU A 546 -21.18 -8.86 -12.78
CA LEU A 546 -19.81 -8.33 -12.69
C LEU A 546 -19.57 -7.09 -13.57
N ASP A 547 -20.53 -6.71 -14.43
CA ASP A 547 -20.50 -5.43 -15.16
C ASP A 547 -21.04 -4.27 -14.32
N ARG A 548 -21.60 -4.55 -13.13
CA ARG A 548 -22.03 -3.53 -12.17
C ARG A 548 -20.85 -3.19 -11.25
N PRO A 549 -20.51 -1.90 -11.08
CA PRO A 549 -19.62 -1.45 -10.00
C PRO A 549 -20.13 -1.90 -8.63
N ILE A 550 -19.19 -2.17 -7.72
CA ILE A 550 -19.47 -2.32 -6.29
C ILE A 550 -19.52 -0.92 -5.68
N VAL A 551 -18.42 -0.16 -5.79
CA VAL A 551 -18.33 1.21 -5.29
C VAL A 551 -19.15 2.22 -6.13
N PRO A 552 -19.72 3.27 -5.51
CA PRO A 552 -20.37 4.36 -6.24
C PRO A 552 -19.43 5.05 -7.24
N ARG A 553 -19.83 5.16 -8.50
CA ARG A 553 -18.98 5.75 -9.55
C ARG A 553 -19.04 7.26 -9.61
N ASP A 554 -17.87 7.90 -9.54
CA ASP A 554 -17.70 9.34 -9.67
C ASP A 554 -17.75 9.79 -11.14
N VAL A 555 -18.91 10.32 -11.52
CA VAL A 555 -19.06 11.06 -12.77
C VAL A 555 -18.49 12.46 -12.55
N ILE A 556 -17.25 12.70 -12.98
CA ILE A 556 -16.63 14.02 -12.88
C ILE A 556 -17.24 14.95 -13.94
N TRP A 557 -17.70 16.12 -13.49
CA TRP A 557 -18.19 17.20 -14.34
C TRP A 557 -17.26 18.39 -14.25
N THR A 558 -16.87 18.97 -15.39
CA THR A 558 -16.06 20.19 -15.44
C THR A 558 -16.59 21.19 -16.47
N PHE A 559 -16.16 22.45 -16.39
CA PHE A 559 -16.47 23.47 -17.41
C PHE A 559 -15.89 23.15 -18.80
N THR A 560 -14.89 22.26 -18.89
CA THR A 560 -14.20 21.85 -20.11
C THR A 560 -14.67 20.50 -20.66
N ASP A 561 -15.31 19.70 -19.81
CA ASP A 561 -15.93 18.42 -20.12
C ASP A 561 -17.21 18.27 -19.27
N PRO A 562 -18.35 18.78 -19.77
CA PRO A 562 -19.62 18.74 -19.05
C PRO A 562 -20.40 17.46 -19.37
N VAL A 563 -20.78 16.71 -18.33
CA VAL A 563 -21.58 15.49 -18.47
C VAL A 563 -23.07 15.79 -18.30
N ASP A 564 -23.90 15.43 -19.28
CA ASP A 564 -25.35 15.70 -19.28
C ASP A 564 -26.19 14.70 -18.47
N ARG A 565 -25.61 13.55 -18.06
CA ARG A 565 -26.32 12.41 -17.44
C ARG A 565 -25.52 11.72 -16.35
N VAL A 566 -26.20 11.18 -15.35
CA VAL A 566 -25.63 10.34 -14.27
C VAL A 566 -26.55 9.14 -14.07
N ALA A 567 -25.98 7.94 -14.04
CA ALA A 567 -26.72 6.70 -13.78
C ALA A 567 -27.20 6.62 -12.30
N PRO A 568 -28.21 5.79 -11.98
CA PRO A 568 -28.56 5.51 -10.59
C PRO A 568 -27.35 5.01 -9.78
N LYS A 569 -27.32 5.31 -8.48
CA LYS A 569 -26.21 5.04 -7.52
C LYS A 569 -24.86 5.70 -7.82
N ASN A 570 -24.60 6.26 -9.01
CA ASN A 570 -23.40 7.06 -9.25
C ASN A 570 -23.41 8.36 -8.41
N ARG A 571 -22.22 8.92 -8.18
CA ARG A 571 -22.00 10.24 -7.60
C ARG A 571 -21.64 11.23 -8.73
N LEU A 572 -22.04 12.50 -8.62
CA LEU A 572 -21.64 13.57 -9.54
C LEU A 572 -20.60 14.46 -8.84
N VAL A 573 -19.38 14.50 -9.37
CA VAL A 573 -18.29 15.30 -8.83
C VAL A 573 -18.13 16.58 -9.64
N VAL A 574 -18.76 17.68 -9.19
CA VAL A 574 -18.62 18.98 -9.85
C VAL A 574 -17.27 19.57 -9.48
N GLN A 575 -16.30 19.49 -10.40
CA GLN A 575 -14.89 19.81 -10.17
C GLN A 575 -14.44 21.07 -10.93
N THR A 576 -13.68 21.92 -10.24
CA THR A 576 -13.15 23.18 -10.77
C THR A 576 -11.69 23.41 -10.33
N ASN A 577 -11.00 24.32 -11.00
CA ASN A 577 -9.69 24.83 -10.57
C ASN A 577 -9.81 26.07 -9.66
N CYS A 578 -11.03 26.46 -9.26
CA CYS A 578 -11.31 27.73 -8.58
C CYS A 578 -12.01 27.47 -7.23
N PRO A 579 -11.58 28.07 -6.10
CA PRO A 579 -12.37 28.04 -4.88
C PRO A 579 -13.75 28.65 -5.11
N GLY A 580 -14.79 28.10 -4.48
CA GLY A 580 -16.15 28.57 -4.67
C GLY A 580 -17.22 27.93 -3.79
N GLU A 581 -18.44 28.35 -4.04
CA GLU A 581 -19.68 27.74 -3.53
C GLU A 581 -20.41 27.06 -4.70
N LEU A 582 -20.95 25.86 -4.47
CA LEU A 582 -21.88 25.21 -5.38
C LEU A 582 -23.30 25.40 -4.84
N THR A 583 -24.23 25.83 -5.68
CA THR A 583 -25.65 25.87 -5.36
C THR A 583 -26.40 24.92 -6.26
N TRP A 584 -27.10 23.92 -5.71
CA TRP A 584 -27.79 22.88 -6.50
C TRP A 584 -29.17 22.51 -5.95
N ARG A 585 -29.99 21.90 -6.81
CA ARG A 585 -31.31 21.33 -6.49
C ARG A 585 -31.61 20.13 -7.38
N LEU A 586 -32.26 19.11 -6.83
CA LEU A 586 -32.74 17.96 -7.61
C LEU A 586 -34.24 18.13 -7.89
N GLY A 587 -34.62 18.16 -9.16
CA GLY A 587 -36.02 18.38 -9.57
C GLY A 587 -36.57 19.75 -9.12
N ASP A 588 -37.54 19.71 -8.21
CA ASP A 588 -38.22 20.85 -7.61
C ASP A 588 -37.92 21.02 -6.10
N GLU A 589 -36.86 20.39 -5.58
CA GLU A 589 -36.35 20.65 -4.23
C GLU A 589 -35.87 22.11 -4.04
N GLU A 590 -35.91 22.59 -2.80
CA GLU A 590 -35.28 23.85 -2.40
C GLU A 590 -33.75 23.77 -2.61
N PRO A 591 -33.11 24.80 -3.18
CA PRO A 591 -31.69 24.76 -3.51
C PRO A 591 -30.82 24.81 -2.26
N ARG A 592 -29.83 23.93 -2.22
CA ARG A 592 -28.78 23.85 -1.19
C ARG A 592 -27.54 24.58 -1.70
N THR A 593 -26.84 25.28 -0.83
CA THR A 593 -25.59 25.98 -1.14
C THR A 593 -24.51 25.58 -0.14
N GLU A 594 -23.41 25.02 -0.63
CA GLU A 594 -22.27 24.59 0.19
C GLU A 594 -20.96 24.98 -0.49
N ALA A 595 -19.88 25.12 0.28
CA ALA A 595 -18.56 25.30 -0.27
C ALA A 595 -18.11 24.04 -1.03
N LEU A 596 -17.30 24.21 -2.08
CA LEU A 596 -16.57 23.08 -2.66
C LEU A 596 -15.43 22.70 -1.72
N SER A 597 -15.27 21.40 -1.45
CA SER A 597 -14.12 20.90 -0.70
C SER A 597 -12.84 21.12 -1.51
N PRO A 598 -11.73 21.52 -0.87
CA PRO A 598 -10.43 21.52 -1.51
C PRO A 598 -9.99 20.09 -1.88
N VAL A 599 -9.31 19.93 -3.02
CA VAL A 599 -8.89 18.61 -3.54
C VAL A 599 -7.42 18.60 -3.93
N GLY A 600 -6.75 17.54 -3.51
CA GLY A 600 -5.36 17.18 -3.76
C GLY A 600 -4.82 16.44 -2.54
N GLY A 601 -3.87 15.53 -2.74
CA GLY A 601 -3.39 14.65 -1.67
C GLY A 601 -2.78 15.39 -0.47
N VAL A 602 -2.61 14.65 0.64
CA VAL A 602 -2.04 15.12 1.92
C VAL A 602 -0.79 15.99 1.72
N MET A 603 0.07 15.58 0.80
CA MET A 603 1.37 16.18 0.50
C MET A 603 1.30 17.57 -0.16
N ALA A 604 0.15 17.93 -0.74
CA ALA A 604 0.15 18.48 -2.11
C ALA A 604 -0.19 20.12 -2.40
N GLY A 605 -1.29 19.94 -1.51
CA GLY A 605 -2.49 20.60 -0.94
C GLY A 605 -3.67 20.79 -1.90
N VAL A 606 -4.27 21.98 -1.86
CA VAL A 606 -5.42 22.34 -2.72
C VAL A 606 -5.02 22.63 -4.18
N ARG A 607 -5.15 21.65 -5.08
CA ARG A 607 -4.98 21.79 -6.55
C ARG A 607 -6.27 22.18 -7.26
N ARG A 608 -7.37 21.54 -6.84
CA ARG A 608 -8.71 21.67 -7.41
C ARG A 608 -9.69 21.89 -6.26
N HIS A 609 -10.94 22.17 -6.61
CA HIS A 609 -12.05 22.16 -5.66
C HIS A 609 -13.17 21.32 -6.28
N HIS A 610 -13.79 20.45 -5.50
CA HIS A 610 -14.92 19.64 -5.97
C HIS A 610 -16.13 19.74 -5.03
N LYS A 611 -17.29 19.32 -5.50
CA LYS A 611 -18.36 18.87 -4.62
C LYS A 611 -18.94 17.59 -5.18
N ILE A 612 -18.85 16.53 -4.38
CA ILE A 612 -19.52 15.26 -4.63
C ILE A 612 -21.01 15.44 -4.28
N LEU A 613 -21.88 15.03 -5.19
CA LEU A 613 -23.34 15.04 -5.06
C LEU A 613 -23.87 13.62 -5.31
N GLY A 614 -24.82 13.16 -4.50
CA GLY A 614 -25.26 11.76 -4.50
C GLY A 614 -24.59 10.96 -3.38
N PRO A 615 -24.53 9.61 -3.47
CA PRO A 615 -25.04 8.78 -4.56
C PRO A 615 -26.56 8.95 -4.77
N PHE A 616 -27.03 8.77 -6.00
CA PHE A 616 -28.44 8.96 -6.35
C PHE A 616 -29.18 7.62 -6.46
N GLU A 617 -29.62 7.08 -5.33
CA GLU A 617 -30.24 5.73 -5.31
C GLU A 617 -31.69 5.70 -5.83
N ASP A 618 -32.62 6.34 -5.11
CA ASP A 618 -34.07 6.29 -5.40
C ASP A 618 -34.60 7.52 -6.17
N VAL A 619 -33.72 8.47 -6.52
CA VAL A 619 -34.10 9.82 -6.98
C VAL A 619 -33.64 10.15 -8.40
N SER A 620 -34.59 10.08 -9.35
CA SER A 620 -34.38 10.43 -10.75
C SER A 620 -34.93 11.83 -11.11
N GLY A 621 -34.19 12.65 -11.84
CA GLY A 621 -34.66 13.98 -12.25
C GLY A 621 -33.56 14.94 -12.74
N PRO A 622 -33.92 16.18 -13.12
CA PRO A 622 -32.94 17.20 -13.47
C PRO A 622 -32.26 17.75 -12.21
N LEU A 623 -31.01 17.37 -11.99
CA LEU A 623 -30.11 18.03 -11.06
C LEU A 623 -29.63 19.34 -11.69
N ARG A 624 -30.02 20.48 -11.13
CA ARG A 624 -29.61 21.80 -11.62
C ARG A 624 -28.62 22.41 -10.64
N PHE A 625 -27.51 22.95 -11.13
CA PHE A 625 -26.52 23.61 -10.28
C PHE A 625 -25.90 24.86 -10.90
N ARG A 626 -25.35 25.71 -10.03
CA ARG A 626 -24.59 26.92 -10.36
C ARG A 626 -23.34 26.96 -9.50
N PHE A 627 -22.20 27.25 -10.11
CA PHE A 627 -20.95 27.51 -9.39
C PHE A 627 -20.77 29.02 -9.17
N ARG A 628 -20.25 29.40 -8.01
CA ARG A 628 -19.89 30.77 -7.67
C ARG A 628 -18.44 30.79 -7.18
N CYS A 629 -17.54 31.31 -8.01
CA CYS A 629 -16.14 31.52 -7.62
C CYS A 629 -16.03 32.46 -6.40
N THR A 630 -15.19 32.10 -5.44
CA THR A 630 -14.80 32.93 -4.29
C THR A 630 -13.34 33.39 -4.36
N HIS A 631 -12.63 33.07 -5.45
CA HIS A 631 -11.25 33.53 -5.66
C HIS A 631 -11.18 35.06 -5.75
N ARG A 632 -10.24 35.68 -5.01
CA ARG A 632 -10.12 37.14 -4.89
C ARG A 632 -9.91 37.87 -6.22
N ASP A 633 -9.30 37.19 -7.20
CA ASP A 633 -8.93 37.72 -8.51
C ASP A 633 -9.95 37.33 -9.60
N CYS A 634 -11.16 36.88 -9.21
CA CYS A 634 -12.25 36.55 -10.15
C CYS A 634 -12.85 37.83 -10.78
N ASP A 635 -12.85 37.90 -12.11
CA ASP A 635 -13.23 39.08 -12.90
C ASP A 635 -14.71 39.12 -13.34
N GLY A 636 -15.39 37.97 -13.31
CA GLY A 636 -16.75 37.80 -13.86
C GLY A 636 -16.80 37.35 -15.33
N GLU A 637 -15.66 37.29 -16.02
CA GLU A 637 -15.58 36.94 -17.45
C GLU A 637 -15.00 35.53 -17.69
N GLY A 638 -14.13 35.02 -16.81
CA GLY A 638 -13.60 33.66 -16.87
C GLY A 638 -14.67 32.57 -16.68
N LEU A 639 -14.43 31.34 -17.18
CA LEU A 639 -15.41 30.23 -17.16
C LEU A 639 -15.98 29.96 -15.76
N CYS A 640 -15.13 29.81 -14.74
CA CYS A 640 -15.58 29.59 -13.36
C CYS A 640 -16.19 30.84 -12.69
N CYS A 641 -16.08 32.02 -13.31
CA CYS A 641 -16.63 33.28 -12.79
C CYS A 641 -18.05 33.59 -13.31
N ARG A 642 -18.55 32.83 -14.30
CA ARG A 642 -19.91 32.98 -14.84
C ARG A 642 -20.89 32.13 -14.02
N MET A 643 -21.83 32.78 -13.32
CA MET A 643 -22.86 32.11 -12.52
C MET A 643 -24.02 31.56 -13.40
N GLU A 644 -23.67 30.74 -14.39
CA GLU A 644 -24.60 30.05 -15.28
C GLU A 644 -25.26 28.84 -14.58
N GLU A 645 -26.44 28.40 -15.06
CA GLU A 645 -27.15 27.22 -14.53
C GLU A 645 -26.97 26.03 -15.46
N HIS A 646 -26.21 25.04 -14.98
CA HIS A 646 -26.03 23.75 -15.62
C HIS A 646 -27.13 22.79 -15.18
N THR A 647 -27.47 21.82 -16.04
CA THR A 647 -28.48 20.79 -15.75
C THR A 647 -27.93 19.43 -16.16
N VAL A 648 -28.00 18.47 -15.25
CA VAL A 648 -27.56 17.09 -15.42
C VAL A 648 -28.76 16.19 -15.10
N HIS A 649 -29.01 15.18 -15.92
CA HIS A 649 -30.14 14.28 -15.74
C HIS A 649 -29.71 13.04 -14.95
N ILE A 650 -30.23 12.90 -13.74
CA ILE A 650 -30.13 11.64 -12.99
C ILE A 650 -31.14 10.67 -13.58
N GLU A 651 -30.66 9.52 -14.06
CA GLU A 651 -31.47 8.48 -14.68
C GLU A 651 -32.18 7.60 -13.63
N ARG A 652 -32.79 6.48 -14.05
CA ARG A 652 -33.66 5.64 -13.21
C ARG A 652 -33.66 4.18 -13.65
#